data_AF-A0A9X3BLR5-F1
#
_entry.id   AF-A0A9X3BLR5-F1
#
_cell.length_a   1.000
_cell.length_b   1.000
_cell.length_c   1.000
_cell.angle_alpha   90.00
_cell.angle_beta   90.00
_cell.angle_gamma   90.00
#
_symmetry.space_group_name_H-M   'P 1'
#
loop_
_entity.id
_entity.type
_entity.pdbx_description
1 polymer ?
#
loop_
_entity_poly.entity_id
_entity_poly.type
_entity_poly.pdbx_seq_one_letter_code
_entity_poly.pdbx_strand_id
1 'polypeptide(L)'
;PPPRPAPRATPPAPRPTPPAPRPPHRGAPPVTGAMSAPPVVPQPAQDEDLLGKVTGAVKRVVRPSATPAPAGALTVGRSASNTIVVDDALASRVHAYLVAVPGGMELRDNRSSNGTFVNGERVTSTVLRPGDTVAIGNTDLTFTGTTLTPKAATPQVGGLQAYQLGLVVDDDKSLLSNVSFSAGPGTLTAVIGPSGAGKSTLIKLLGGATQPTTGVVSFDGHNVQAEYASLRSRIGMVPQDDVVHRQLTVTKALNYAAQLRLPPDTSSADRKAVVARVLAELELTEHADKRVDKLSGGQRKRVSVAMELLTGPSLLILDEPTSGLDPALDRQVMSMLRRLADAGRVVVVVTHSLTYLSMCDQVLLLAPGGKTAFAGPPAQIAAAMGTSDWADIFAWVSTNPDAAHRAFLGRNPAAAQPPKPSPAAGPLGQPARTSSVKQMLTVLRRQGRLLVADRGYFLFLAVLPFILGALSLVVPGDVGLGEADPRGSSPNEPTQVLILLNISAVFMGTALTLRDLVGERPIFRREQAVGLSAGAYLVAKVVVYSIAAAAQVAILTAIVVAGKGGPTQGALVLGDATAELYVALAITAIVSALLGLLLSSIAKSSEQILPMLVAAIMLSIVFSGGLIPVTARVGLDQVSWFLPARWGFAASAATVDLLKIAPLVTVDDPLWRHEAKWWLFDIAMLVLLGIAFTLAVRWRLRLRSLGASAADADSRKGVPGWVVAVVALLAAAALVAALSVVTRGGGTRDPQAAPDIPEQGPAPTQDAITPAQLQGLLLDPNAVGSVMAALAGATAQPLSQFGTATVTPPECTGAADAGNTASYAASGFTGVAGRRLTDPGDPRVVVDQYVSSFPDADAAAIYQDEQINGWQACTGTTVGVGTPPAAVRQFVVGPSNNEDGRLTVSLTEDGNRCQRALLTDSNVVIDVRACGPDVDQQATDVAVQIADKIS
;
A
#
# COMPACT_ATOMS: atom_id res chain seq x y z
N PRO A 1 -19.71 53.22 -11.51
CA PRO A 1 -20.77 52.73 -10.60
C PRO A 1 -20.16 52.17 -9.30
N PRO A 2 -20.67 52.55 -8.11
CA PRO A 2 -20.02 52.32 -6.82
C PRO A 2 -20.17 50.87 -6.30
N PRO A 3 -19.37 50.45 -5.29
CA PRO A 3 -19.40 49.09 -4.76
C PRO A 3 -20.66 48.79 -3.94
N ARG A 4 -21.16 47.55 -4.05
CA ARG A 4 -22.36 47.05 -3.35
C ARG A 4 -22.12 46.95 -1.82
N PRO A 5 -23.14 47.22 -0.99
CA PRO A 5 -23.01 47.26 0.46
C PRO A 5 -23.00 45.87 1.11
N ALA A 6 -22.25 45.75 2.21
CA ALA A 6 -22.16 44.56 3.05
C ALA A 6 -23.49 44.26 3.80
N PRO A 7 -23.83 42.99 4.06
CA PRO A 7 -25.07 42.64 4.74
C PRO A 7 -25.02 42.96 6.24
N ARG A 8 -26.10 43.58 6.74
CA ARG A 8 -26.35 43.91 8.15
C ARG A 8 -26.40 42.63 9.01
N ALA A 9 -25.64 42.64 10.11
CA ALA A 9 -25.69 41.62 11.15
C ALA A 9 -27.00 41.71 11.96
N THR A 10 -27.69 40.58 12.10
CA THR A 10 -28.79 40.37 13.04
C THR A 10 -28.24 40.16 14.46
N PRO A 11 -28.89 40.70 15.52
CA PRO A 11 -28.44 40.52 16.90
C PRO A 11 -28.71 39.07 17.39
N PRO A 12 -27.85 38.50 18.24
CA PRO A 12 -28.01 37.14 18.74
C PRO A 12 -29.16 37.03 19.76
N ALA A 13 -29.89 35.92 19.68
CA ALA A 13 -30.95 35.54 20.62
C ALA A 13 -30.42 35.33 22.06
N PRO A 14 -31.22 35.61 23.10
CA PRO A 14 -30.79 35.53 24.50
C PRO A 14 -30.57 34.07 24.95
N ARG A 15 -29.49 33.84 25.70
CA ARG A 15 -29.12 32.54 26.29
C ARG A 15 -30.09 32.14 27.41
N PRO A 16 -30.43 30.85 27.57
CA PRO A 16 -31.19 30.38 28.72
C PRO A 16 -30.35 30.42 30.00
N THR A 17 -30.98 30.87 31.08
CA THR A 17 -30.44 30.99 32.44
C THR A 17 -30.20 29.63 33.11
N PRO A 18 -29.16 29.48 33.95
CA PRO A 18 -28.93 28.26 34.72
C PRO A 18 -29.88 28.18 35.94
N PRO A 19 -30.32 26.97 36.37
CA PRO A 19 -31.18 26.83 37.53
C PRO A 19 -30.42 27.04 38.85
N ALA A 20 -31.13 27.61 39.84
CA ALA A 20 -30.65 28.01 41.16
C ALA A 20 -30.29 26.81 42.08
N PRO A 21 -29.37 26.99 43.06
CA PRO A 21 -28.94 25.92 43.95
C PRO A 21 -29.96 25.64 45.07
N ARG A 22 -30.17 24.36 45.39
CA ARG A 22 -30.98 23.91 46.54
C ARG A 22 -30.15 23.89 47.85
N PRO A 23 -30.77 24.12 49.02
CA PRO A 23 -30.08 24.30 50.31
C PRO A 23 -29.66 22.97 50.98
N PRO A 24 -28.75 23.01 51.98
CA PRO A 24 -28.19 21.81 52.60
C PRO A 24 -29.08 21.26 53.72
N HIS A 25 -29.33 19.96 53.73
CA HIS A 25 -29.95 19.28 54.86
C HIS A 25 -28.92 18.89 55.93
N ARG A 26 -29.22 19.31 57.15
CA ARG A 26 -28.56 18.98 58.43
C ARG A 26 -28.67 17.48 58.75
N GLY A 27 -27.65 16.95 59.42
CA GLY A 27 -27.45 15.54 59.72
C GLY A 27 -28.19 14.97 60.94
N ALA A 28 -27.90 13.68 61.20
CA ALA A 28 -28.21 12.88 62.38
C ALA A 28 -27.14 11.76 62.53
N PRO A 29 -26.92 11.19 63.75
CA PRO A 29 -25.62 10.76 64.29
C PRO A 29 -25.29 9.24 64.14
N PRO A 30 -24.14 8.73 64.64
CA PRO A 30 -23.55 7.47 64.19
C PRO A 30 -24.10 6.26 64.94
N VAL A 31 -24.28 5.15 64.23
CA VAL A 31 -24.50 3.82 64.83
C VAL A 31 -23.22 3.00 64.66
N THR A 32 -22.61 2.68 65.79
CA THR A 32 -21.55 1.68 65.94
C THR A 32 -22.13 0.28 65.69
N GLY A 33 -21.50 -0.49 64.81
CA GLY A 33 -21.90 -1.87 64.55
C GLY A 33 -20.86 -2.62 63.72
N ALA A 34 -20.28 -3.65 64.35
CA ALA A 34 -19.23 -4.56 63.90
C ALA A 34 -19.13 -4.87 62.40
N MET A 35 -17.87 -4.99 61.94
CA MET A 35 -17.48 -5.60 60.67
C MET A 35 -18.05 -7.02 60.54
N SER A 36 -18.91 -7.21 59.56
CA SER A 36 -19.23 -8.52 58.96
C SER A 36 -19.07 -8.42 57.45
N ALA A 37 -18.37 -9.40 56.87
CA ALA A 37 -17.93 -9.44 55.48
C ALA A 37 -19.04 -9.17 54.44
N PRO A 38 -18.73 -8.50 53.31
CA PRO A 38 -19.73 -8.27 52.27
C PRO A 38 -20.05 -9.58 51.51
N PRO A 39 -21.30 -9.71 50.99
CA PRO A 39 -21.81 -10.95 50.42
C PRO A 39 -21.24 -11.21 49.02
N VAL A 40 -21.16 -12.51 48.68
CA VAL A 40 -20.87 -13.01 47.35
C VAL A 40 -21.95 -12.48 46.38
N VAL A 41 -21.55 -11.61 45.46
CA VAL A 41 -22.41 -11.13 44.37
C VAL A 41 -22.52 -12.24 43.31
N PRO A 42 -23.74 -12.59 42.82
CA PRO A 42 -23.91 -13.59 41.77
C PRO A 42 -23.30 -13.09 40.45
N GLN A 43 -22.57 -13.97 39.77
CA GLN A 43 -22.04 -13.70 38.43
C GLN A 43 -23.20 -13.46 37.44
N PRO A 44 -23.11 -12.43 36.56
CA PRO A 44 -24.08 -12.30 35.48
C PRO A 44 -23.90 -13.41 34.45
N ALA A 45 -25.03 -13.90 33.95
CA ALA A 45 -25.15 -14.97 32.97
C ALA A 45 -24.28 -14.68 31.73
N GLN A 46 -23.59 -15.73 31.29
CA GLN A 46 -22.74 -15.73 30.10
C GLN A 46 -23.62 -15.82 28.86
N ASP A 47 -23.52 -14.84 27.97
CA ASP A 47 -23.92 -15.03 26.57
C ASP A 47 -23.04 -16.16 25.97
N GLU A 48 -23.67 -17.28 25.63
CA GLU A 48 -23.02 -18.43 25.01
C GLU A 48 -22.56 -18.08 23.59
N ASP A 49 -21.26 -17.77 23.46
CA ASP A 49 -20.56 -17.70 22.17
C ASP A 49 -20.25 -19.14 21.69
N LEU A 50 -21.01 -19.63 20.70
CA LEU A 50 -20.93 -20.97 20.11
C LEU A 50 -19.53 -21.32 19.54
N LEU A 51 -18.66 -20.32 19.28
CA LEU A 51 -17.25 -20.54 18.90
C LEU A 51 -16.33 -20.96 20.06
N GLY A 52 -16.79 -20.81 21.31
CA GLY A 52 -16.04 -21.20 22.51
C GLY A 52 -15.92 -22.72 22.69
N LYS A 53 -16.89 -23.50 22.17
CA LYS A 53 -16.90 -24.97 22.27
C LYS A 53 -15.88 -25.62 21.31
N VAL A 54 -15.65 -25.03 20.13
CA VAL A 54 -14.67 -25.54 19.14
C VAL A 54 -13.22 -25.18 19.53
N THR A 55 -13.01 -24.12 20.32
CA THR A 55 -11.67 -23.75 20.84
C THR A 55 -11.31 -24.41 22.18
N GLY A 56 -12.23 -25.14 22.80
CA GLY A 56 -12.02 -25.84 24.06
C GLY A 56 -11.00 -26.98 23.98
N ALA A 57 -10.95 -27.69 22.85
CA ALA A 57 -10.01 -28.80 22.63
C ALA A 57 -8.55 -28.33 22.48
N VAL A 58 -8.33 -27.10 21.99
CA VAL A 58 -6.99 -26.54 21.78
C VAL A 58 -6.43 -25.83 23.04
N LYS A 59 -7.28 -25.55 24.05
CA LYS A 59 -6.86 -24.90 25.30
C LYS A 59 -6.05 -25.79 26.26
N ARG A 60 -6.01 -27.11 26.04
CA ARG A 60 -5.24 -28.06 26.88
C ARG A 60 -3.77 -28.20 26.50
N VAL A 61 -3.37 -27.74 25.32
CA VAL A 61 -1.98 -27.86 24.85
C VAL A 61 -1.29 -26.50 25.03
N VAL A 62 -0.21 -26.48 25.82
CA VAL A 62 0.65 -25.32 26.12
C VAL A 62 0.15 -24.34 27.21
N ARG A 63 -0.13 -24.83 28.41
CA ARG A 63 0.27 -24.08 29.63
C ARG A 63 1.64 -24.60 30.06
N PRO A 64 2.73 -23.81 29.99
CA PRO A 64 3.84 -24.04 30.91
C PRO A 64 3.25 -23.72 32.29
N SER A 65 2.79 -24.75 32.99
CA SER A 65 2.33 -24.58 34.36
C SER A 65 3.56 -24.20 35.18
N ALA A 66 3.53 -23.00 35.77
CA ALA A 66 4.48 -22.63 36.80
C ALA A 66 4.48 -23.74 37.85
N THR A 67 5.66 -24.19 38.26
CA THR A 67 5.78 -25.28 39.23
C THR A 67 5.20 -24.77 40.55
N PRO A 68 4.33 -25.52 41.25
CA PRO A 68 3.88 -25.13 42.58
C PRO A 68 5.11 -24.89 43.46
N ALA A 69 5.13 -23.75 44.16
CA ALA A 69 6.23 -23.48 45.09
C ALA A 69 6.26 -24.57 46.18
N PRO A 70 7.44 -25.05 46.60
CA PRO A 70 7.56 -26.02 47.68
C PRO A 70 6.86 -25.53 48.96
N ALA A 71 6.31 -26.45 49.75
CA ALA A 71 5.67 -26.11 51.02
C ALA A 71 6.68 -25.40 51.95
N GLY A 72 6.32 -24.21 52.46
CA GLY A 72 7.18 -23.38 53.30
C GLY A 72 8.09 -22.39 52.56
N ALA A 73 8.07 -22.35 51.22
CA ALA A 73 8.83 -21.37 50.45
C ALA A 73 8.15 -19.98 50.46
N LEU A 74 8.93 -18.90 50.57
CA LEU A 74 8.42 -17.53 50.41
C LEU A 74 8.29 -17.23 48.92
N THR A 75 7.07 -16.97 48.45
CA THR A 75 6.83 -16.69 47.04
C THR A 75 7.03 -15.22 46.72
N VAL A 76 7.62 -14.94 45.56
CA VAL A 76 7.90 -13.58 45.07
C VAL A 76 7.23 -13.41 43.71
N GLY A 77 6.46 -12.34 43.51
CA GLY A 77 5.89 -12.05 42.19
C GLY A 77 4.77 -11.03 42.20
N ARG A 78 4.14 -10.83 41.03
CA ARG A 78 3.12 -9.78 40.83
C ARG A 78 1.78 -10.07 41.51
N SER A 79 1.43 -11.33 41.70
CA SER A 79 0.16 -11.70 42.32
C SER A 79 0.10 -11.25 43.77
N ALA A 80 -1.05 -10.71 44.19
CA ALA A 80 -1.31 -10.36 45.60
C ALA A 80 -1.29 -11.59 46.54
N SER A 81 -1.32 -12.79 45.98
CA SER A 81 -1.20 -14.05 46.72
C SER A 81 0.24 -14.43 47.07
N ASN A 82 1.24 -13.67 46.61
CA ASN A 82 2.64 -13.94 46.95
C ASN A 82 3.00 -13.39 48.32
N THR A 83 3.99 -14.01 48.97
CA THR A 83 4.52 -13.49 50.25
C THR A 83 5.22 -12.15 50.07
N ILE A 84 5.96 -11.98 48.96
CA ILE A 84 6.61 -10.73 48.56
C ILE A 84 5.97 -10.29 47.25
N VAL A 85 5.14 -9.24 47.33
CA VAL A 85 4.42 -8.70 46.17
C VAL A 85 5.29 -7.68 45.45
N VAL A 86 5.50 -7.90 44.16
CA VAL A 86 6.23 -7.00 43.26
C VAL A 86 5.22 -6.31 42.33
N ASP A 87 4.87 -5.04 42.58
CA ASP A 87 3.93 -4.28 41.73
C ASP A 87 4.59 -3.81 40.43
N ASP A 88 4.99 -4.79 39.61
CA ASP A 88 5.66 -4.58 38.34
C ASP A 88 4.95 -5.36 37.24
N ALA A 89 4.58 -4.69 36.15
CA ALA A 89 3.86 -5.32 35.04
C ALA A 89 4.69 -6.41 34.35
N LEU A 90 6.02 -6.35 34.42
CA LEU A 90 6.96 -7.30 33.86
C LEU A 90 7.26 -8.48 34.82
N ALA A 91 6.83 -8.42 36.08
CA ALA A 91 6.94 -9.56 36.97
C ALA A 91 5.91 -10.64 36.61
N SER A 92 6.35 -11.90 36.53
CA SER A 92 5.46 -13.06 36.45
C SER A 92 4.54 -13.16 37.68
N ARG A 93 3.39 -13.83 37.51
CA ARG A 93 2.39 -13.97 38.58
C ARG A 93 2.98 -14.56 39.85
N VAL A 94 3.72 -15.66 39.72
CA VAL A 94 4.66 -16.19 40.71
C VAL A 94 6.00 -16.22 39.99
N HIS A 95 6.89 -15.31 40.32
CA HIS A 95 8.13 -15.06 39.58
C HIS A 95 9.25 -15.95 40.08
N ALA A 96 9.47 -15.97 41.39
CA ALA A 96 10.49 -16.78 42.04
C ALA A 96 9.99 -17.22 43.41
N TYR A 97 10.74 -18.09 44.07
CA TYR A 97 10.49 -18.44 45.46
C TYR A 97 11.81 -18.63 46.21
N LEU A 98 11.81 -18.27 47.49
CA LEU A 98 12.93 -18.44 48.41
C LEU A 98 12.71 -19.71 49.23
N VAL A 99 13.70 -20.59 49.25
CA VAL A 99 13.69 -21.85 50.01
C VAL A 99 14.85 -21.84 50.99
N ALA A 100 14.61 -22.23 52.23
CA ALA A 100 15.69 -22.44 53.19
C ALA A 100 16.48 -23.70 52.83
N VAL A 101 17.81 -23.58 52.68
CA VAL A 101 18.73 -24.69 52.41
C VAL A 101 19.87 -24.71 53.44
N PRO A 102 20.55 -25.85 53.65
CA PRO A 102 21.76 -25.89 54.49
C PRO A 102 22.85 -25.00 53.89
N GLY A 103 22.99 -23.76 54.41
CA GLY A 103 23.91 -22.75 53.89
C GLY A 103 23.29 -21.37 53.59
N GLY A 104 21.97 -21.20 53.71
CA GLY A 104 21.30 -19.90 53.55
C GLY A 104 19.91 -19.99 52.94
N MET A 105 19.41 -18.87 52.41
CA MET A 105 18.19 -18.87 51.60
C MET A 105 18.55 -18.98 50.13
N GLU A 106 18.04 -20.00 49.46
CA GLU A 106 18.17 -20.18 48.02
C GLU A 106 17.00 -19.52 47.30
N LEU A 107 17.30 -18.61 46.37
CA LEU A 107 16.35 -18.05 45.43
C LEU A 107 16.27 -18.94 44.20
N ARG A 108 15.08 -19.44 43.88
CA ARG A 108 14.79 -20.22 42.67
C ARG A 108 13.83 -19.48 41.76
N ASP A 109 14.22 -19.32 40.49
CA ASP A 109 13.35 -18.77 39.45
C ASP A 109 12.23 -19.77 39.11
N ASN A 110 10.98 -19.33 39.08
CA ASN A 110 9.84 -20.20 38.79
C ASN A 110 9.51 -20.26 37.28
N ARG A 111 10.55 -20.40 36.45
CA ARG A 111 10.46 -20.23 34.98
C ARG A 111 9.76 -18.92 34.64
N SER A 112 10.17 -17.86 35.32
CA SER A 112 9.59 -16.54 35.14
C SER A 112 9.73 -16.11 33.69
N SER A 113 8.79 -15.31 33.21
CA SER A 113 8.82 -14.83 31.83
C SER A 113 10.12 -14.06 31.58
N ASN A 114 10.38 -13.02 32.38
CA ASN A 114 11.52 -12.10 32.18
C ASN A 114 12.83 -12.51 32.87
N GLY A 115 12.85 -13.64 33.60
CA GLY A 115 14.01 -14.08 34.36
C GLY A 115 14.16 -13.36 35.70
N THR A 116 14.75 -14.07 36.67
CA THR A 116 15.21 -13.52 37.94
C THR A 116 16.70 -13.21 37.85
N PHE A 117 17.12 -12.05 38.34
CA PHE A 117 18.52 -11.64 38.32
C PHE A 117 19.02 -11.37 39.74
N VAL A 118 20.25 -11.78 40.06
CA VAL A 118 20.91 -11.53 41.35
C VAL A 118 22.25 -10.89 41.09
N ASN A 119 22.47 -9.70 41.64
CA ASN A 119 23.64 -8.85 41.39
C ASN A 119 23.94 -8.66 39.90
N GLY A 120 22.87 -8.61 39.11
CA GLY A 120 22.96 -8.53 37.66
C GLY A 120 23.45 -9.81 37.00
N GLU A 121 23.28 -11.00 37.57
CA GLU A 121 23.41 -12.25 36.81
C GLU A 121 22.06 -12.96 36.75
N ARG A 122 21.67 -13.47 35.56
CA ARG A 122 20.44 -14.24 35.43
C ARG A 122 20.62 -15.58 36.12
N VAL A 123 19.83 -15.83 37.15
CA VAL A 123 19.91 -17.07 37.92
C VAL A 123 18.67 -17.90 37.70
N THR A 124 18.86 -19.22 37.63
CA THR A 124 17.77 -20.20 37.77
C THR A 124 17.63 -20.65 39.22
N SER A 125 18.75 -20.75 39.92
CA SER A 125 18.85 -21.07 41.35
C SER A 125 20.14 -20.46 41.89
N THR A 126 20.10 -19.76 43.03
CA THR A 126 21.32 -19.30 43.72
C THR A 126 21.07 -19.10 45.21
N VAL A 127 22.10 -19.31 46.04
CA VAL A 127 22.04 -19.00 47.48
C VAL A 127 22.36 -17.52 47.68
N LEU A 128 21.43 -16.77 48.27
CA LEU A 128 21.57 -15.34 48.50
C LEU A 128 22.39 -15.05 49.76
N ARG A 129 23.20 -14.00 49.69
CA ARG A 129 23.93 -13.41 50.81
C ARG A 129 23.28 -12.08 51.22
N PRO A 130 23.25 -11.73 52.52
CA PRO A 130 22.75 -10.43 52.96
C PRO A 130 23.44 -9.28 52.18
N GLY A 131 22.64 -8.39 51.60
CA GLY A 131 23.10 -7.31 50.73
C GLY A 131 22.97 -7.58 49.23
N ASP A 132 22.73 -8.82 48.79
CA ASP A 132 22.50 -9.15 47.39
C ASP A 132 21.30 -8.38 46.83
N THR A 133 21.43 -7.87 45.60
CA THR A 133 20.34 -7.19 44.87
C THR A 133 19.66 -8.16 43.92
N VAL A 134 18.38 -8.44 44.13
CA VAL A 134 17.53 -9.25 43.26
C VAL A 134 16.68 -8.34 42.36
N ALA A 135 16.89 -8.38 41.05
CA ALA A 135 16.10 -7.61 40.09
C ALA A 135 15.01 -8.48 39.44
N ILE A 136 13.78 -7.97 39.47
CA ILE A 136 12.57 -8.59 38.90
C ILE A 136 11.83 -7.51 38.10
N GLY A 137 11.84 -7.62 36.77
CA GLY A 137 11.24 -6.59 35.90
C GLY A 137 12.02 -5.27 35.97
N ASN A 138 11.34 -4.19 36.33
CA ASN A 138 11.88 -2.86 36.61
C ASN A 138 12.10 -2.62 38.11
N THR A 139 11.88 -3.62 38.97
CA THR A 139 12.01 -3.50 40.42
C THR A 139 13.27 -4.19 40.94
N ASP A 140 14.08 -3.46 41.71
CA ASP A 140 15.24 -3.99 42.41
C ASP A 140 14.92 -4.21 43.90
N LEU A 141 15.20 -5.40 44.41
CA LEU A 141 14.99 -5.81 45.80
C LEU A 141 16.35 -6.12 46.45
N THR A 142 16.53 -5.82 47.74
CA THR A 142 17.71 -6.19 48.51
C THR A 142 17.37 -7.32 49.47
N PHE A 143 18.26 -8.32 49.55
CA PHE A 143 18.11 -9.44 50.48
C PHE A 143 18.63 -9.09 51.87
N THR A 144 17.79 -9.22 52.89
CA THR A 144 18.10 -8.85 54.30
C THR A 144 18.58 -10.04 55.14
N GLY A 145 18.87 -11.19 54.52
CA GLY A 145 19.26 -12.43 55.19
C GLY A 145 18.10 -13.41 55.42
N THR A 146 16.86 -12.91 55.45
CA THR A 146 15.65 -13.76 55.59
C THR A 146 14.60 -13.49 54.53
N THR A 147 14.50 -12.26 54.02
CA THR A 147 13.49 -11.84 53.05
C THR A 147 14.06 -10.84 52.04
N LEU A 148 13.26 -10.49 51.03
CA LEU A 148 13.56 -9.44 50.06
C LEU A 148 12.75 -8.20 50.38
N THR A 149 13.41 -7.05 50.43
CA THR A 149 12.79 -5.74 50.63
C THR A 149 13.12 -4.82 49.46
N PRO A 150 12.24 -3.91 49.02
CA PRO A 150 12.56 -2.95 47.97
C PRO A 150 13.88 -2.21 48.24
N LYS A 151 14.76 -2.17 47.25
CA LYS A 151 16.01 -1.42 47.34
C LYS A 151 15.67 0.07 47.33
N ALA A 152 16.02 0.79 48.39
CA ALA A 152 15.88 2.25 48.40
C ALA A 152 16.76 2.83 47.27
N ALA A 153 16.17 3.69 46.43
CA ALA A 153 16.90 4.32 45.34
C ALA A 153 18.09 5.11 45.92
N THR A 154 19.31 4.66 45.64
CA THR A 154 20.52 5.39 46.06
C THR A 154 20.58 6.73 45.31
N PRO A 155 20.63 7.88 46.01
CA PRO A 155 20.54 9.21 45.38
C PRO A 155 21.66 9.57 44.40
N GLN A 156 22.75 8.79 44.33
CA GLN A 156 23.99 9.18 43.65
C GLN A 156 24.31 8.40 42.35
N VAL A 157 23.55 7.35 41.98
CA VAL A 157 23.92 6.47 40.83
C VAL A 157 22.76 6.12 39.88
N GLY A 158 21.52 6.51 40.19
CA GLY A 158 20.35 6.23 39.34
C GLY A 158 20.15 7.26 38.21
N GLY A 159 19.60 6.84 37.08
CA GLY A 159 19.15 7.70 35.98
C GLY A 159 19.95 7.57 34.68
N LEU A 160 19.69 8.50 33.76
CA LEU A 160 20.32 8.56 32.44
C LEU A 160 21.62 9.35 32.49
N GLN A 161 22.68 8.80 31.90
CA GLN A 161 23.96 9.46 31.72
C GLN A 161 24.38 9.35 30.25
N ALA A 162 24.57 10.50 29.62
CA ALA A 162 25.09 10.63 28.27
C ALA A 162 26.47 11.26 28.36
N TYR A 163 27.48 10.60 27.79
CA TYR A 163 28.86 11.02 27.95
C TYR A 163 29.57 11.10 26.60
N GLN A 164 30.08 12.29 26.27
CA GLN A 164 30.84 12.61 25.04
C GLN A 164 30.23 12.00 23.77
N LEU A 165 28.91 12.03 23.67
CA LEU A 165 28.21 11.41 22.55
C LEU A 165 28.61 12.10 21.24
N GLY A 166 29.10 11.28 20.31
CA GLY A 166 29.38 11.67 18.93
C GLY A 166 28.77 10.67 17.97
N LEU A 167 28.31 11.17 16.83
CA LEU A 167 27.79 10.34 15.75
C LEU A 167 28.26 10.93 14.41
N VAL A 168 29.02 10.14 13.67
CA VAL A 168 29.46 10.44 12.30
C VAL A 168 28.72 9.52 11.34
N VAL A 169 28.15 10.09 10.29
CA VAL A 169 27.43 9.36 9.23
C VAL A 169 28.13 9.61 7.90
N ASP A 170 28.23 8.57 7.07
CA ASP A 170 28.85 8.61 5.73
C ASP A 170 30.28 9.18 5.72
N ASP A 171 31.17 8.54 6.49
CA ASP A 171 32.63 8.76 6.65
C ASP A 171 33.16 10.20 6.85
N ASP A 172 32.31 11.25 6.86
CA ASP A 172 32.75 12.64 7.09
C ASP A 172 31.70 13.58 7.75
N LYS A 173 30.41 13.19 7.83
CA LYS A 173 29.37 14.09 8.37
C LYS A 173 29.10 13.86 9.85
N SER A 174 29.69 14.70 10.70
CA SER A 174 29.38 14.73 12.14
C SER A 174 27.98 15.30 12.41
N LEU A 175 27.09 14.48 12.97
CA LEU A 175 25.74 14.86 13.39
C LEU A 175 25.65 15.23 14.87
N LEU A 176 26.56 14.71 15.70
CA LEU A 176 26.71 15.02 17.11
C LEU A 176 28.19 15.05 17.47
N SER A 177 28.58 16.00 18.32
CA SER A 177 29.96 16.21 18.73
C SER A 177 30.03 16.54 20.23
N ASN A 178 30.57 15.60 20.99
CA ASN A 178 30.92 15.79 22.40
C ASN A 178 29.74 16.28 23.27
N VAL A 179 28.59 15.60 23.16
CA VAL A 179 27.41 15.91 23.99
C VAL A 179 27.46 15.12 25.29
N SER A 180 27.48 15.83 26.42
CA SER A 180 27.54 15.26 27.77
C SER A 180 26.46 15.88 28.66
N PHE A 181 25.60 15.06 29.26
CA PHE A 181 24.63 15.48 30.27
C PHE A 181 24.13 14.28 31.09
N SER A 182 23.51 14.55 32.24
CA SER A 182 22.82 13.53 33.03
C SER A 182 21.38 13.96 33.35
N ALA A 183 20.52 13.01 33.64
CA ALA A 183 19.14 13.21 34.09
C ALA A 183 18.79 12.13 35.12
N GLY A 184 18.56 12.54 36.38
CA GLY A 184 18.24 11.64 37.49
C GLY A 184 16.76 11.25 37.55
N PRO A 185 16.40 10.24 38.37
CA PRO A 185 15.00 9.94 38.69
C PRO A 185 14.29 11.20 39.22
N GLY A 186 13.05 11.41 38.81
CA GLY A 186 12.31 12.62 39.22
C GLY A 186 12.51 13.83 38.30
N THR A 187 13.43 13.76 37.34
CA THR A 187 13.79 14.92 36.51
C THR A 187 13.05 14.98 35.19
N LEU A 188 12.59 16.19 34.84
CA LEU A 188 12.10 16.56 33.51
C LEU A 188 13.17 17.39 32.80
N THR A 189 13.84 16.79 31.82
CA THR A 189 14.87 17.44 30.98
C THR A 189 14.32 17.81 29.62
N ALA A 190 14.35 19.09 29.26
CA ALA A 190 14.03 19.57 27.91
C ALA A 190 15.27 19.63 27.02
N VAL A 191 15.21 19.06 25.83
CA VAL A 191 16.24 19.18 24.80
C VAL A 191 15.74 20.15 23.74
N ILE A 192 16.45 21.26 23.57
CA ILE A 192 16.06 22.36 22.68
C ILE A 192 17.22 22.76 21.77
N GLY A 193 16.92 23.56 20.75
CA GLY A 193 17.91 24.07 19.80
C GLY A 193 17.31 24.28 18.41
N PRO A 194 18.03 24.99 17.52
CA PRO A 194 17.58 25.28 16.17
C PRO A 194 17.35 24.00 15.35
N SER A 195 16.66 24.14 14.21
CA SER A 195 16.50 23.03 13.27
C SER A 195 17.87 22.54 12.81
N GLY A 196 18.04 21.22 12.69
CA GLY A 196 19.32 20.61 12.32
C GLY A 196 20.38 20.53 13.44
N ALA A 197 20.09 20.97 14.68
CA ALA A 197 21.03 20.89 15.82
C ALA A 197 21.28 19.46 16.36
N GLY A 198 20.70 18.42 15.75
CA GLY A 198 20.92 17.03 16.18
C GLY A 198 20.00 16.52 17.31
N LYS A 199 18.92 17.21 17.67
CA LYS A 199 17.97 16.81 18.75
C LYS A 199 17.39 15.40 18.55
N SER A 200 16.81 15.13 17.38
CA SER A 200 16.26 13.81 17.05
C SER A 200 17.34 12.74 16.89
N THR A 201 18.59 13.13 16.58
CA THR A 201 19.74 12.21 16.56
C THR A 201 20.13 11.83 17.99
N LEU A 202 20.15 12.79 18.90
CA LEU A 202 20.50 12.57 20.31
C LEU A 202 19.54 11.58 20.95
N ILE A 203 18.23 11.78 20.86
CA ILE A 203 17.25 10.87 21.47
C ILE A 203 17.30 9.45 20.90
N LYS A 204 17.72 9.26 19.63
CA LYS A 204 17.95 7.93 19.05
C LYS A 204 19.14 7.22 19.71
N LEU A 205 20.20 7.96 20.04
CA LEU A 205 21.31 7.43 20.83
C LEU A 205 20.86 7.09 22.26
N LEU A 206 20.16 8.00 22.92
CA LEU A 206 19.68 7.82 24.30
C LEU A 206 18.73 6.63 24.42
N GLY A 207 17.86 6.43 23.44
CA GLY A 207 16.91 5.33 23.38
C GLY A 207 17.50 4.02 22.85
N GLY A 208 18.80 3.94 22.55
CA GLY A 208 19.48 2.73 22.06
C GLY A 208 19.14 2.33 20.62
N ALA A 209 18.43 3.17 19.86
CA ALA A 209 18.05 2.88 18.47
C ALA A 209 19.24 3.03 17.49
N THR A 210 20.24 3.84 17.85
CA THR A 210 21.48 4.04 17.09
C THR A 210 22.67 3.92 18.03
N GLN A 211 23.77 3.35 17.53
CA GLN A 211 25.03 3.25 18.28
C GLN A 211 25.86 4.53 18.11
N PRO A 212 26.38 5.13 19.18
CA PRO A 212 27.27 6.28 19.06
C PRO A 212 28.61 5.88 18.44
N THR A 213 29.21 6.76 17.63
CA THR A 213 30.58 6.60 17.11
C THR A 213 31.60 6.84 18.23
N THR A 214 31.32 7.79 19.12
CA THR A 214 32.14 8.08 20.30
C THR A 214 31.26 8.30 21.52
N GLY A 215 31.81 8.03 22.70
CA GLY A 215 31.08 8.19 23.96
C GLY A 215 30.19 7.01 24.30
N VAL A 216 29.41 7.15 25.38
CA VAL A 216 28.56 6.09 25.92
C VAL A 216 27.27 6.65 26.50
N VAL A 217 26.18 5.91 26.32
CA VAL A 217 24.93 6.14 27.05
C VAL A 217 24.80 5.05 28.10
N SER A 218 24.61 5.45 29.35
CA SER A 218 24.24 4.52 30.42
C SER A 218 22.93 4.90 31.09
N PHE A 219 22.18 3.90 31.54
CA PHE A 219 20.96 4.07 32.30
C PHE A 219 21.00 3.14 33.52
N ASP A 220 20.87 3.70 34.72
CA ASP A 220 21.03 2.99 36.00
C ASP A 220 22.34 2.17 36.07
N GLY A 221 23.42 2.69 35.50
CA GLY A 221 24.74 2.03 35.48
C GLY A 221 24.94 0.99 34.37
N HIS A 222 23.95 0.76 33.51
CA HIS A 222 24.01 -0.19 32.40
C HIS A 222 24.21 0.50 31.06
N ASN A 223 25.00 -0.08 30.16
CA ASN A 223 25.23 0.50 28.84
C ASN A 223 24.02 0.24 27.93
N VAL A 224 23.36 1.31 27.48
CA VAL A 224 22.10 1.23 26.73
C VAL A 224 22.24 0.43 25.44
N GLN A 225 23.34 0.60 24.72
CA GLN A 225 23.56 -0.07 23.44
C GLN A 225 24.00 -1.51 23.63
N ALA A 226 24.90 -1.78 24.58
CA ALA A 226 25.40 -3.13 24.84
C ALA A 226 24.32 -4.05 25.43
N GLU A 227 23.42 -3.49 26.25
CA GLU A 227 22.39 -4.24 27.00
C GLU A 227 20.96 -3.90 26.53
N TYR A 228 20.82 -3.41 25.28
CA TYR A 228 19.55 -2.90 24.75
C TYR A 228 18.39 -3.89 24.86
N ALA A 229 18.64 -5.18 24.59
CA ALA A 229 17.61 -6.21 24.63
C ALA A 229 16.91 -6.31 26.00
N SER A 230 17.65 -6.04 27.07
CA SER A 230 17.20 -6.10 28.46
C SER A 230 16.69 -4.74 28.95
N LEU A 231 17.26 -3.63 28.45
CA LEU A 231 16.85 -2.26 28.82
C LEU A 231 15.60 -1.75 28.07
N ARG A 232 15.28 -2.29 26.90
CA ARG A 232 14.16 -1.80 26.05
C ARG A 232 12.78 -1.81 26.71
N SER A 233 12.58 -2.55 27.81
CA SER A 233 11.32 -2.51 28.58
C SER A 233 11.33 -1.45 29.67
N ARG A 234 12.53 -1.02 30.11
CA ARG A 234 12.79 0.09 31.04
C ARG A 234 12.84 1.45 30.34
N ILE A 235 13.06 1.47 29.03
CA ILE A 235 13.13 2.68 28.20
C ILE A 235 11.88 2.77 27.29
N GLY A 236 11.05 3.79 27.50
CA GLY A 236 9.93 4.14 26.64
C GLY A 236 10.30 5.27 25.69
N MET A 237 10.06 5.09 24.39
CA MET A 237 10.32 6.11 23.36
C MET A 237 9.02 6.51 22.66
N VAL A 238 8.65 7.78 22.75
CA VAL A 238 7.46 8.35 22.11
C VAL A 238 7.91 9.20 20.92
N PRO A 239 7.64 8.77 19.67
CA PRO A 239 8.03 9.55 18.48
C PRO A 239 7.17 10.82 18.32
N GLN A 240 7.58 11.70 17.40
CA GLN A 240 6.84 12.90 17.03
C GLN A 240 5.43 12.56 16.54
N ASP A 241 5.32 11.67 15.54
CA ASP A 241 4.05 11.19 15.02
C ASP A 241 3.31 10.28 16.00
N ASP A 242 1.97 10.38 16.02
CA ASP A 242 1.10 9.48 16.80
C ASP A 242 1.02 8.09 16.17
N VAL A 243 2.02 7.24 16.45
CA VAL A 243 2.13 5.87 15.90
C VAL A 243 1.21 4.90 16.66
N VAL A 244 -0.09 4.97 16.40
CA VAL A 244 -1.14 4.10 16.99
C VAL A 244 -2.17 3.72 15.94
N HIS A 245 -2.78 2.54 16.04
CA HIS A 245 -3.89 2.13 15.17
C HIS A 245 -5.12 3.03 15.36
N ARG A 246 -5.30 3.99 14.44
CA ARG A 246 -6.31 5.06 14.54
C ARG A 246 -7.75 4.57 14.44
N GLN A 247 -7.97 3.42 13.79
CA GLN A 247 -9.28 2.80 13.57
C GLN A 247 -9.84 2.11 14.82
N LEU A 248 -9.00 1.81 15.81
CA LEU A 248 -9.39 1.12 17.04
C LEU A 248 -9.83 2.13 18.12
N THR A 249 -10.59 1.64 19.10
CA THR A 249 -10.82 2.38 20.34
C THR A 249 -9.57 2.39 21.20
N VAL A 250 -9.43 3.40 22.07
CA VAL A 250 -8.25 3.54 22.95
C VAL A 250 -8.00 2.25 23.74
N THR A 251 -9.04 1.73 24.40
CA THR A 251 -8.98 0.47 25.16
C THR A 251 -8.52 -0.70 24.31
N LYS A 252 -9.01 -0.83 23.06
CA LYS A 252 -8.62 -1.93 22.17
C LYS A 252 -7.16 -1.81 21.74
N ALA A 253 -6.72 -0.61 21.35
CA ALA A 253 -5.34 -0.34 20.97
C ALA A 253 -4.37 -0.70 22.12
N LEU A 254 -4.64 -0.20 23.33
CA LEU A 254 -3.84 -0.51 24.52
C LEU A 254 -3.88 -2.00 24.89
N ASN A 255 -5.03 -2.66 24.76
CA ASN A 255 -5.13 -4.10 25.06
C ASN A 255 -4.33 -4.98 24.08
N TYR A 256 -4.27 -4.63 22.80
CA TYR A 256 -3.44 -5.36 21.83
C TYR A 256 -1.96 -5.12 22.10
N ALA A 257 -1.58 -3.87 22.34
CA ALA A 257 -0.22 -3.52 22.73
C ALA A 257 0.21 -4.24 24.00
N ALA A 258 -0.65 -4.28 25.02
CA ALA A 258 -0.38 -4.99 26.27
C ALA A 258 -0.26 -6.50 26.06
N GLN A 259 -1.00 -7.12 25.14
CA GLN A 259 -0.81 -8.55 24.80
C GLN A 259 0.54 -8.86 24.15
N LEU A 260 1.12 -7.89 23.43
CA LEU A 260 2.41 -8.05 22.76
C LEU A 260 3.59 -7.65 23.66
N ARG A 261 3.40 -6.69 24.56
CA ARG A 261 4.46 -6.12 25.42
C ARG A 261 4.54 -6.71 26.82
N LEU A 262 3.42 -7.18 27.39
CA LEU A 262 3.41 -7.77 28.74
C LEU A 262 3.80 -9.25 28.72
N PRO A 263 4.26 -9.79 29.86
CA PRO A 263 4.56 -11.20 30.02
C PRO A 263 3.41 -12.12 29.56
N PRO A 264 3.71 -13.26 28.90
CA PRO A 264 2.72 -14.16 28.32
C PRO A 264 1.88 -14.93 29.36
N ASP A 265 2.25 -14.89 30.64
CA ASP A 265 1.49 -15.39 31.80
C ASP A 265 0.53 -14.33 32.39
N THR A 266 0.51 -13.12 31.82
CA THR A 266 -0.41 -12.06 32.24
C THR A 266 -1.86 -12.45 31.95
N SER A 267 -2.67 -12.53 33.01
CA SER A 267 -4.08 -12.86 32.89
C SER A 267 -4.84 -11.76 32.15
N SER A 268 -6.02 -12.08 31.62
CA SER A 268 -6.86 -11.04 31.00
C SER A 268 -7.34 -9.99 32.00
N ALA A 269 -7.48 -10.35 33.28
CA ALA A 269 -7.88 -9.41 34.33
C ALA A 269 -6.72 -8.47 34.69
N ASP A 270 -5.52 -9.03 34.92
CA ASP A 270 -4.30 -8.26 35.22
C ASP A 270 -4.01 -7.27 34.10
N ARG A 271 -4.12 -7.71 32.83
CA ARG A 271 -3.93 -6.84 31.67
C ARG A 271 -4.93 -5.69 31.63
N LYS A 272 -6.21 -5.96 31.90
CA LYS A 272 -7.24 -4.91 31.97
C LYS A 272 -6.94 -3.92 33.10
N ALA A 273 -6.45 -4.40 34.24
CA ALA A 273 -6.04 -3.54 35.35
C ALA A 273 -4.86 -2.64 34.98
N VAL A 274 -3.83 -3.16 34.28
CA VAL A 274 -2.72 -2.35 33.76
C VAL A 274 -3.23 -1.27 32.80
N VAL A 275 -4.08 -1.64 31.85
CA VAL A 275 -4.66 -0.67 30.90
C VAL A 275 -5.49 0.40 31.62
N ALA A 276 -6.31 0.01 32.60
CA ALA A 276 -7.11 0.95 33.37
C ALA A 276 -6.24 1.91 34.21
N ARG A 277 -5.16 1.41 34.81
CA ARG A 277 -4.18 2.22 35.56
C ARG A 277 -3.55 3.28 34.66
N VAL A 278 -3.07 2.88 33.49
CA VAL A 278 -2.47 3.80 32.50
C VAL A 278 -3.48 4.83 32.00
N LEU A 279 -4.72 4.43 31.75
CA LEU A 279 -5.79 5.35 31.35
C LEU A 279 -6.08 6.38 32.45
N ALA A 280 -6.11 5.96 33.72
CA ALA A 280 -6.31 6.86 34.84
C ALA A 280 -5.14 7.83 35.02
N GLU A 281 -3.89 7.33 34.96
CA GLU A 281 -2.67 8.14 35.11
C GLU A 281 -2.57 9.26 34.06
N LEU A 282 -3.09 9.03 32.85
CA LEU A 282 -3.08 9.99 31.74
C LEU A 282 -4.40 10.73 31.55
N GLU A 283 -5.36 10.57 32.47
CA GLU A 283 -6.70 11.17 32.42
C GLU A 283 -7.43 10.87 31.08
N LEU A 284 -7.33 9.62 30.61
CA LEU A 284 -7.96 9.15 29.37
C LEU A 284 -9.15 8.22 29.60
N THR A 285 -9.54 8.00 30.85
CA THR A 285 -10.61 7.05 31.24
C THR A 285 -11.94 7.34 30.54
N GLU A 286 -12.35 8.60 30.44
CA GLU A 286 -13.58 9.01 29.75
C GLU A 286 -13.54 8.83 28.23
N HIS A 287 -12.35 8.61 27.66
CA HIS A 287 -12.14 8.43 26.23
C HIS A 287 -11.77 6.99 25.86
N ALA A 288 -11.82 6.06 26.82
CA ALA A 288 -11.46 4.66 26.69
C ALA A 288 -12.13 3.97 25.48
N ASP A 289 -13.41 4.23 25.26
CA ASP A 289 -14.21 3.62 24.19
C ASP A 289 -14.32 4.46 22.92
N LYS A 290 -13.69 5.65 22.91
CA LYS A 290 -13.64 6.50 21.72
C LYS A 290 -12.59 5.96 20.74
N ARG A 291 -12.87 6.04 19.43
CA ARG A 291 -11.88 5.73 18.40
C ARG A 291 -10.75 6.75 18.42
N VAL A 292 -9.52 6.28 18.22
CA VAL A 292 -8.31 7.11 18.28
C VAL A 292 -8.34 8.21 17.20
N ASP A 293 -8.92 7.95 16.03
CA ASP A 293 -9.11 8.95 14.97
C ASP A 293 -10.09 10.09 15.32
N LYS A 294 -10.94 9.92 16.35
CA LYS A 294 -11.90 10.95 16.81
C LYS A 294 -11.40 11.77 18.01
N LEU A 295 -10.21 11.48 18.53
CA LEU A 295 -9.61 12.21 19.65
C LEU A 295 -9.01 13.56 19.20
N SER A 296 -8.94 14.53 20.12
CA SER A 296 -8.18 15.78 19.90
C SER A 296 -6.68 15.50 19.76
N GLY A 297 -5.91 16.46 19.26
CA GLY A 297 -4.45 16.31 19.11
C GLY A 297 -3.77 15.94 20.44
N GLY A 298 -4.06 16.69 21.51
CA GLY A 298 -3.50 16.42 22.84
C GLY A 298 -3.91 15.05 23.38
N GLN A 299 -5.18 14.65 23.22
CA GLN A 299 -5.66 13.33 23.64
C GLN A 299 -4.95 12.20 22.88
N ARG A 300 -4.74 12.34 21.57
CA ARG A 300 -3.98 11.34 20.79
C ARG A 300 -2.54 11.23 21.25
N LYS A 301 -1.87 12.35 21.56
CA LYS A 301 -0.52 12.30 22.11
C LYS A 301 -0.47 11.57 23.44
N ARG A 302 -1.43 11.82 24.34
CA ARG A 302 -1.56 11.06 25.60
C ARG A 302 -1.73 9.56 25.34
N VAL A 303 -2.49 9.14 24.32
CA VAL A 303 -2.58 7.72 23.92
C VAL A 303 -1.24 7.18 23.42
N SER A 304 -0.45 7.97 22.69
CA SER A 304 0.89 7.58 22.25
C SER A 304 1.84 7.34 23.43
N VAL A 305 1.75 8.18 24.48
CA VAL A 305 2.44 7.99 25.76
C VAL A 305 1.92 6.77 26.51
N ALA A 306 0.59 6.58 26.56
CA ALA A 306 -0.07 5.44 27.21
C ALA A 306 0.47 4.11 26.69
N MET A 307 0.67 4.00 25.38
CA MET A 307 1.26 2.82 24.74
C MET A 307 2.64 2.48 25.31
N GLU A 308 3.47 3.48 25.62
CA GLU A 308 4.78 3.32 26.27
C GLU A 308 4.68 2.98 27.76
N LEU A 309 3.72 3.55 28.48
CA LEU A 309 3.55 3.29 29.91
C LEU A 309 3.02 1.89 30.25
N LEU A 310 2.57 1.10 29.28
CA LEU A 310 2.09 -0.27 29.52
C LEU A 310 3.14 -1.17 30.18
N THR A 311 4.43 -0.95 29.94
CA THR A 311 5.53 -1.71 30.56
C THR A 311 6.11 -1.03 31.80
N GLY A 312 5.56 0.12 32.20
CA GLY A 312 6.06 0.93 33.31
C GLY A 312 7.53 1.35 33.19
N PRO A 313 7.97 1.96 32.07
CA PRO A 313 9.36 2.33 31.87
C PRO A 313 9.84 3.37 32.89
N SER A 314 11.09 3.23 33.35
CA SER A 314 11.76 4.15 34.26
C SER A 314 12.36 5.36 33.55
N LEU A 315 12.72 5.21 32.26
CA LEU A 315 13.15 6.30 31.37
C LEU A 315 12.11 6.49 30.27
N LEU A 316 11.58 7.70 30.15
CA LEU A 316 10.64 8.09 29.10
C LEU A 316 11.27 9.20 28.25
N ILE A 317 11.43 8.95 26.96
CA ILE A 317 11.98 9.89 25.99
C ILE A 317 10.87 10.26 25.00
N LEU A 318 10.62 11.55 24.80
CA LEU A 318 9.56 12.05 23.92
C LEU A 318 10.15 12.98 22.87
N ASP A 319 9.85 12.71 21.60
CA ASP A 319 10.16 13.59 20.48
C ASP A 319 8.96 14.49 20.19
N GLU A 320 9.16 15.80 20.32
CA GLU A 320 8.19 16.85 20.00
C GLU A 320 6.73 16.56 20.44
N PRO A 321 6.46 16.30 21.73
CA PRO A 321 5.13 15.89 22.16
C PRO A 321 4.08 16.99 22.11
N THR A 322 4.50 18.24 21.91
CA THR A 322 3.63 19.42 21.93
C THR A 322 3.49 20.08 20.56
N SER A 323 4.13 19.51 19.52
CA SER A 323 4.12 20.04 18.17
C SER A 323 2.73 19.95 17.53
N GLY A 324 2.27 21.04 16.93
CA GLY A 324 0.94 21.13 16.30
C GLY A 324 -0.26 21.17 17.27
N LEU A 325 -0.02 21.36 18.57
CA LEU A 325 -1.07 21.56 19.58
C LEU A 325 -1.34 23.05 19.81
N ASP A 326 -2.57 23.38 20.21
CA ASP A 326 -2.87 24.70 20.73
C ASP A 326 -2.16 24.94 22.10
N PRO A 327 -1.96 26.20 22.53
CA PRO A 327 -1.22 26.50 23.76
C PRO A 327 -1.82 25.89 25.05
N ALA A 328 -3.12 25.61 25.07
CA ALA A 328 -3.80 25.02 26.23
C ALA A 328 -3.52 23.51 26.31
N LEU A 329 -3.58 22.81 25.18
CA LEU A 329 -3.23 21.40 25.06
C LEU A 329 -1.72 21.17 25.28
N ASP A 330 -0.86 22.08 24.80
CA ASP A 330 0.59 22.06 25.08
C ASP A 330 0.84 22.04 26.61
N ARG A 331 0.24 23.00 27.33
CA ARG A 331 0.34 23.07 28.80
C ARG A 331 -0.10 21.78 29.47
N GLN A 332 -1.21 21.20 29.02
CA GLN A 332 -1.72 19.96 29.57
C GLN A 332 -0.74 18.81 29.38
N VAL A 333 -0.16 18.65 28.18
CA VAL A 333 0.86 17.62 27.91
C VAL A 333 2.10 17.84 28.78
N MET A 334 2.62 19.06 28.86
CA MET A 334 3.78 19.37 29.72
C MET A 334 3.50 19.11 31.21
N SER A 335 2.30 19.45 31.71
CA SER A 335 1.91 19.16 33.09
C SER A 335 1.83 17.65 33.37
N MET A 336 1.38 16.87 32.40
CA MET A 336 1.35 15.41 32.49
C MET A 336 2.77 14.84 32.54
N LEU A 337 3.69 15.33 31.70
CA LEU A 337 5.10 14.91 31.74
C LEU A 337 5.77 15.25 33.07
N ARG A 338 5.49 16.43 33.63
CA ARG A 338 5.93 16.81 34.98
C ARG A 338 5.44 15.82 36.03
N ARG A 339 4.15 15.46 36.03
CA ARG A 339 3.60 14.46 36.97
C ARG A 339 4.24 13.08 36.80
N LEU A 340 4.53 12.66 35.57
CA LEU A 340 5.23 11.40 35.32
C LEU A 340 6.65 11.43 35.89
N ALA A 341 7.35 12.57 35.79
CA ALA A 341 8.64 12.78 36.44
C ALA A 341 8.50 12.77 37.96
N ASP A 342 7.54 13.51 38.53
CA ASP A 342 7.26 13.54 39.98
C ASP A 342 6.99 12.15 40.58
N ALA A 343 6.46 11.23 39.77
CA ALA A 343 6.29 9.82 40.13
C ALA A 343 7.60 8.99 40.14
N GLY A 344 8.76 9.64 40.00
CA GLY A 344 10.10 9.03 40.08
C GLY A 344 10.72 8.62 38.74
N ARG A 345 10.08 8.92 37.61
CA ARG A 345 10.63 8.58 36.27
C ARG A 345 11.66 9.61 35.81
N VAL A 346 12.58 9.20 34.95
CA VAL A 346 13.42 10.10 34.16
C VAL A 346 12.66 10.47 32.90
N VAL A 347 12.39 11.75 32.67
CA VAL A 347 11.65 12.21 31.49
C VAL A 347 12.52 13.16 30.66
N VAL A 348 12.80 12.77 29.41
CA VAL A 348 13.52 13.60 28.44
C VAL A 348 12.57 14.01 27.32
N VAL A 349 12.38 15.31 27.11
CA VAL A 349 11.48 15.84 26.09
C VAL A 349 12.25 16.70 25.09
N VAL A 350 12.22 16.34 23.81
CA VAL A 350 12.65 17.24 22.73
C VAL A 350 11.48 18.15 22.40
N THR A 351 11.69 19.46 22.42
CA THR A 351 10.64 20.44 22.12
C THR A 351 11.18 21.63 21.35
N HIS A 352 10.32 22.17 20.49
CA HIS A 352 10.51 23.48 19.86
C HIS A 352 9.68 24.59 20.55
N SER A 353 8.75 24.21 21.44
CA SER A 353 7.98 25.14 22.27
C SER A 353 8.82 25.57 23.48
N LEU A 354 8.97 26.89 23.62
CA LEU A 354 9.76 27.53 24.67
C LEU A 354 8.90 27.99 25.86
N THR A 355 7.57 27.98 25.68
CA THR A 355 6.59 28.59 26.60
C THR A 355 6.60 27.98 27.99
N TYR A 356 6.82 26.66 28.09
CA TYR A 356 6.71 25.91 29.35
C TYR A 356 8.02 25.29 29.82
N LEU A 357 9.18 25.82 29.37
CA LEU A 357 10.49 25.35 29.82
C LEU A 357 10.71 25.56 31.31
N SER A 358 10.02 26.51 31.93
CA SER A 358 10.05 26.73 33.39
C SER A 358 9.50 25.56 34.21
N MET A 359 8.76 24.62 33.60
CA MET A 359 8.31 23.39 34.24
C MET A 359 9.39 22.28 34.29
N CYS A 360 10.48 22.47 33.53
CA CYS A 360 11.57 21.50 33.42
C CYS A 360 12.62 21.77 34.49
N ASP A 361 13.21 20.71 35.07
CA ASP A 361 14.31 20.84 36.03
C ASP A 361 15.63 21.18 35.31
N GLN A 362 15.74 20.79 34.05
CA GLN A 362 16.95 20.93 33.24
C GLN A 362 16.60 21.23 31.78
N VAL A 363 17.41 22.07 31.14
CA VAL A 363 17.40 22.36 29.71
C VAL A 363 18.76 22.00 29.14
N LEU A 364 18.77 21.19 28.08
CA LEU A 364 19.92 20.91 27.23
C LEU A 364 19.73 21.66 25.91
N LEU A 365 20.52 22.71 25.71
CA LEU A 365 20.55 23.49 24.47
C LEU A 365 21.63 22.96 23.54
N LEU A 366 21.20 22.45 22.39
CA LEU A 366 22.09 22.02 21.31
C LEU A 366 22.30 23.14 20.28
N ALA A 367 23.52 23.27 19.80
CA ALA A 367 23.93 24.11 18.69
C ALA A 367 24.04 23.30 17.37
N PRO A 368 23.99 23.96 16.20
CA PRO A 368 24.33 23.30 14.93
C PRO A 368 25.64 22.52 14.98
N GLY A 369 25.68 21.39 14.26
CA GLY A 369 26.77 20.40 14.39
C GLY A 369 26.65 19.50 15.62
N GLY A 370 25.54 19.59 16.36
CA GLY A 370 25.25 18.70 17.47
C GLY A 370 26.16 18.90 18.66
N LYS A 371 26.45 20.17 18.98
CA LYS A 371 27.33 20.58 20.08
C LYS A 371 26.51 21.12 21.24
N THR A 372 26.97 20.92 22.47
CA THR A 372 26.26 21.43 23.65
C THR A 372 26.59 22.91 23.87
N ALA A 373 25.58 23.78 23.92
CA ALA A 373 25.72 25.20 24.24
C ALA A 373 25.36 25.53 25.70
N PHE A 374 24.42 24.77 26.28
CA PHE A 374 24.02 24.90 27.69
C PHE A 374 23.42 23.60 28.20
N ALA A 375 23.67 23.25 29.46
CA ALA A 375 23.02 22.16 30.16
C ALA A 375 22.86 22.55 31.63
N GLY A 376 21.62 22.67 32.11
CA GLY A 376 21.33 23.06 33.50
C GLY A 376 19.91 23.58 33.69
N PRO A 377 19.56 24.07 34.90
CA PRO A 377 18.23 24.60 35.18
C PRO A 377 17.85 25.78 34.27
N PRO A 378 16.59 25.88 33.81
CA PRO A 378 16.15 26.98 32.95
C PRO A 378 16.44 28.37 33.53
N ALA A 379 16.34 28.51 34.86
CA ALA A 379 16.62 29.77 35.56
C ALA A 379 18.07 30.28 35.39
N GLN A 380 19.01 29.39 35.06
CA GLN A 380 20.42 29.75 34.87
C GLN A 380 20.74 30.17 33.43
N ILE A 381 19.77 30.11 32.51
CA ILE A 381 20.02 30.42 31.09
C ILE A 381 20.50 31.86 30.88
N ALA A 382 19.93 32.82 31.61
CA ALA A 382 20.28 34.23 31.48
C ALA A 382 21.73 34.49 31.89
N ALA A 383 22.16 33.89 33.01
CA ALA A 383 23.54 33.96 33.47
C ALA A 383 24.51 33.27 32.50
N ALA A 384 24.06 32.20 31.83
CA ALA A 384 24.89 31.46 30.90
C ALA A 384 24.95 32.07 29.48
N MET A 385 23.88 32.70 29.00
CA MET A 385 23.80 33.17 27.63
C MET A 385 23.84 34.70 27.51
N GLY A 386 23.83 35.42 28.64
CA GLY A 386 23.83 36.89 28.70
C GLY A 386 22.46 37.53 28.48
N THR A 387 21.46 36.76 28.07
CA THR A 387 20.06 37.18 27.90
C THR A 387 19.12 36.03 28.23
N SER A 388 17.86 36.35 28.55
CA SER A 388 16.78 35.37 28.71
C SER A 388 15.89 35.25 27.47
N ASP A 389 16.15 36.09 26.46
CA ASP A 389 15.41 36.05 25.19
C ASP A 389 15.90 34.87 24.34
N TRP A 390 15.02 33.88 24.14
CA TRP A 390 15.34 32.69 23.39
C TRP A 390 15.62 32.93 21.90
N ALA A 391 15.06 33.97 21.29
CA ALA A 391 15.32 34.30 19.90
C ALA A 391 16.78 34.76 19.72
N ASP A 392 17.25 35.64 20.60
CA ASP A 392 18.64 36.09 20.63
C ASP A 392 19.60 34.93 20.93
N ILE A 393 19.26 34.09 21.91
CA ILE A 393 20.02 32.88 22.26
C ILE A 393 20.16 31.98 21.03
N PHE A 394 19.06 31.66 20.34
CA PHE A 394 19.09 30.77 19.18
C PHE A 394 19.82 31.40 18.00
N ALA A 395 19.68 32.71 17.75
CA ALA A 395 20.42 33.41 16.71
C ALA A 395 21.93 33.36 16.97
N TRP A 396 22.35 33.60 18.21
CA TRP A 396 23.75 33.56 18.61
C TRP A 396 24.34 32.15 18.52
N VAL A 397 23.65 31.15 19.09
CA VAL A 397 24.10 29.74 19.06
C VAL A 397 24.14 29.18 17.64
N SER A 398 23.23 29.61 16.76
CA SER A 398 23.22 29.17 15.37
C SER A 398 24.39 29.76 14.57
N THR A 399 24.73 31.02 14.83
CA THR A 399 25.82 31.72 14.15
C THR A 399 27.20 31.30 14.69
N ASN A 400 27.30 31.00 15.99
CA ASN A 400 28.56 30.74 16.68
C ASN A 400 28.58 29.42 17.47
N PRO A 401 28.30 28.25 16.83
CA PRO A 401 28.16 26.98 17.54
C PRO A 401 29.41 26.55 18.31
N ASP A 402 30.60 26.79 17.74
CA ASP A 402 31.89 26.45 18.38
C ASP A 402 32.23 27.34 19.57
N ALA A 403 31.89 28.63 19.49
CA ALA A 403 32.09 29.55 20.60
C ALA A 403 31.15 29.20 21.76
N ALA A 404 29.87 28.92 21.45
CA ALA A 404 28.90 28.45 22.43
C ALA A 404 29.36 27.17 23.14
N HIS A 405 29.88 26.21 22.38
CA HIS A 405 30.39 24.96 22.94
C HIS A 405 31.64 25.16 23.81
N ARG A 406 32.61 25.98 23.39
CA ARG A 406 33.77 26.33 24.23
C ARG A 406 33.36 27.05 25.51
N ALA A 407 32.40 27.96 25.44
CA ALA A 407 31.89 28.67 26.63
C ALA A 407 31.18 27.71 27.59
N PHE A 408 30.46 26.71 27.08
CA PHE A 408 29.92 25.62 27.90
C PHE A 408 31.06 24.79 28.54
N LEU A 409 32.04 24.42 27.72
CA LEU A 409 33.38 23.87 28.06
C LEU A 409 33.96 24.45 29.35
N GLY A 410 34.25 25.75 29.27
CA GLY A 410 34.92 26.49 30.34
C GLY A 410 34.11 26.58 31.63
N ARG A 411 32.78 26.53 31.54
CA ARG A 411 31.89 26.57 32.72
C ARG A 411 31.66 25.19 33.34
N ASN A 412 31.76 24.13 32.54
CA ASN A 412 31.50 22.76 32.95
C ASN A 412 32.70 21.87 32.63
N PRO A 413 33.85 22.07 33.32
CA PRO A 413 35.05 21.28 33.05
C PRO A 413 34.86 19.77 33.25
N ALA A 414 33.92 19.36 34.11
CA ALA A 414 33.54 17.95 34.29
C ALA A 414 32.92 17.34 33.01
N ALA A 415 32.26 18.13 32.15
CA ALA A 415 31.72 17.66 30.88
C ALA A 415 32.82 17.36 29.85
N ALA A 416 34.03 17.88 30.05
CA ALA A 416 35.18 17.70 29.17
C ALA A 416 36.13 16.55 29.59
N GLN A 417 36.02 16.03 30.83
CA GLN A 417 36.93 15.00 31.36
C GLN A 417 36.42 13.58 31.08
N PRO A 418 37.28 12.60 30.68
CA PRO A 418 36.94 11.17 30.54
C PRO A 418 36.22 10.65 31.79
N PRO A 419 35.19 9.79 31.65
CA PRO A 419 34.35 9.44 32.77
C PRO A 419 35.18 8.62 33.77
N LYS A 420 34.98 8.85 35.07
CA LYS A 420 35.33 7.83 36.06
C LYS A 420 34.42 6.63 35.79
N PRO A 421 34.94 5.41 35.56
CA PRO A 421 34.09 4.25 35.38
C PRO A 421 33.18 4.12 36.61
N SER A 422 31.87 4.27 36.40
CA SER A 422 30.92 3.82 37.42
C SER A 422 31.13 2.31 37.60
N PRO A 423 31.09 1.78 38.84
CA PRO A 423 31.13 0.34 39.04
C PRO A 423 30.04 -0.27 38.15
N ALA A 424 30.46 -1.15 37.23
CA ALA A 424 29.55 -1.76 36.28
C ALA A 424 28.41 -2.42 37.06
N ALA A 425 27.18 -2.00 36.80
CA ALA A 425 26.04 -2.79 37.23
C ALA A 425 26.17 -4.17 36.56
N GLY A 426 25.89 -5.25 37.30
CA GLY A 426 26.06 -6.61 36.76
C GLY A 426 25.21 -6.82 35.49
N PRO A 427 25.61 -7.73 34.58
CA PRO A 427 25.01 -7.88 33.26
C PRO A 427 23.48 -8.13 33.24
N LEU A 428 22.70 -7.25 32.61
CA LEU A 428 21.27 -7.50 32.41
C LEU A 428 21.08 -8.72 31.48
N GLY A 429 20.84 -9.90 32.04
CA GLY A 429 20.75 -11.12 31.23
C GLY A 429 19.54 -11.11 30.28
N GLN A 430 19.45 -12.12 29.42
CA GLN A 430 18.61 -12.06 28.23
C GLN A 430 17.10 -11.97 28.52
N PRO A 431 16.34 -11.14 27.77
CA PRO A 431 14.91 -10.97 27.97
C PRO A 431 14.12 -12.24 27.61
N ALA A 432 12.92 -12.35 28.20
CA ALA A 432 11.91 -13.33 27.81
C ALA A 432 11.66 -13.31 26.30
N ARG A 433 11.68 -14.47 25.66
CA ARG A 433 11.08 -14.60 24.32
C ARG A 433 9.63 -15.02 24.47
N THR A 434 8.70 -14.17 24.02
CA THR A 434 7.30 -14.59 23.88
C THR A 434 7.18 -15.56 22.69
N SER A 435 6.29 -16.54 22.81
CA SER A 435 6.06 -17.51 21.74
C SER A 435 5.54 -16.82 20.47
N SER A 436 6.22 -17.05 19.35
CA SER A 436 5.82 -16.55 18.02
C SER A 436 4.36 -16.90 17.67
N VAL A 437 3.85 -18.02 18.17
CA VAL A 437 2.46 -18.45 17.93
C VAL A 437 1.46 -17.55 18.67
N LYS A 438 1.74 -17.20 19.93
CA LYS A 438 0.89 -16.27 20.70
C LYS A 438 0.89 -14.88 20.07
N GLN A 439 2.05 -14.41 19.61
CA GLN A 439 2.16 -13.16 18.87
C GLN A 439 1.31 -13.21 17.59
N MET A 440 1.45 -14.28 16.80
CA MET A 440 0.70 -14.49 15.55
C MET A 440 -0.82 -14.45 15.79
N LEU A 441 -1.32 -15.19 16.78
CA LEU A 441 -2.76 -15.19 17.11
C LEU A 441 -3.27 -13.81 17.56
N THR A 442 -2.44 -13.05 18.27
CA THR A 442 -2.78 -11.69 18.71
C THR A 442 -2.88 -10.75 17.51
N VAL A 443 -1.89 -10.78 16.61
CA VAL A 443 -1.86 -9.96 15.39
C VAL A 443 -3.00 -10.37 14.45
N LEU A 444 -3.29 -11.66 14.31
CA LEU A 444 -4.39 -12.17 13.48
C LEU A 444 -5.75 -11.60 13.95
N ARG A 445 -6.03 -11.69 15.26
CA ARG A 445 -7.24 -11.10 15.84
C ARG A 445 -7.28 -9.58 15.69
N ARG A 446 -6.13 -8.90 15.76
CA ARG A 446 -6.04 -7.45 15.53
C ARG A 446 -6.36 -7.12 14.08
N GLN A 447 -5.74 -7.81 13.12
CA GLN A 447 -5.90 -7.58 11.69
C GLN A 447 -7.34 -7.79 11.25
N GLY A 448 -8.00 -8.87 11.69
CA GLY A 448 -9.41 -9.10 11.39
C GLY A 448 -10.31 -7.97 11.93
N ARG A 449 -10.00 -7.42 13.11
CA ARG A 449 -10.74 -6.26 13.63
C ARG A 449 -10.44 -4.97 12.89
N LEU A 450 -9.19 -4.76 12.45
CA LEU A 450 -8.81 -3.58 11.67
C LEU A 450 -9.54 -3.56 10.33
N LEU A 451 -9.65 -4.71 9.66
CA LEU A 451 -10.39 -4.85 8.40
C LEU A 451 -11.86 -4.40 8.52
N VAL A 452 -12.51 -4.72 9.65
CA VAL A 452 -13.92 -4.35 9.92
C VAL A 452 -14.06 -2.95 10.53
N ALA A 453 -13.02 -2.40 11.16
CA ALA A 453 -13.10 -1.12 11.87
C ALA A 453 -13.14 0.09 10.93
N ASP A 454 -12.57 0.00 9.74
CA ASP A 454 -12.66 1.03 8.72
C ASP A 454 -13.97 0.88 7.94
N ARG A 455 -15.05 1.53 8.41
CA ARG A 455 -16.40 1.37 7.83
C ARG A 455 -16.46 1.71 6.35
N GLY A 456 -15.77 2.76 5.91
CA GLY A 456 -15.79 3.20 4.52
C GLY A 456 -15.06 2.21 3.61
N TYR A 457 -13.84 1.83 4.00
CA TYR A 457 -13.07 0.86 3.24
C TYR A 457 -13.65 -0.55 3.30
N PHE A 458 -14.17 -0.98 4.45
CA PHE A 458 -14.87 -2.24 4.61
C PHE A 458 -16.12 -2.32 3.74
N LEU A 459 -16.96 -1.27 3.72
CA LEU A 459 -18.14 -1.23 2.86
C LEU A 459 -17.74 -1.31 1.39
N PHE A 460 -16.73 -0.56 0.98
CA PHE A 460 -16.19 -0.64 -0.38
C PHE A 460 -15.75 -2.07 -0.74
N LEU A 461 -14.95 -2.73 0.10
CA LEU A 461 -14.50 -4.11 -0.12
C LEU A 461 -15.66 -5.13 -0.08
N ALA A 462 -16.66 -4.91 0.77
CA ALA A 462 -17.82 -5.79 0.88
C ALA A 462 -18.72 -5.72 -0.36
N VAL A 463 -18.88 -4.52 -0.95
CA VAL A 463 -19.69 -4.29 -2.15
C VAL A 463 -18.94 -4.67 -3.43
N LEU A 464 -17.60 -4.58 -3.43
CA LEU A 464 -16.75 -4.88 -4.57
C LEU A 464 -17.07 -6.19 -5.32
N PRO A 465 -17.18 -7.38 -4.66
CA PRO A 465 -17.50 -8.62 -5.37
C PRO A 465 -18.89 -8.60 -6.02
N PHE A 466 -19.86 -7.86 -5.47
CA PHE A 466 -21.18 -7.72 -6.07
C PHE A 466 -21.15 -6.85 -7.32
N ILE A 467 -20.37 -5.76 -7.31
CA ILE A 467 -20.18 -4.90 -8.49
C ILE A 467 -19.52 -5.70 -9.61
N LEU A 468 -18.44 -6.41 -9.30
CA LEU A 468 -17.70 -7.20 -10.30
C LEU A 468 -18.51 -8.39 -10.81
N GLY A 469 -19.30 -9.04 -9.93
CA GLY A 469 -20.24 -10.08 -10.32
C GLY A 469 -21.34 -9.55 -11.22
N ALA A 470 -21.96 -8.42 -10.88
CA ALA A 470 -23.00 -7.78 -11.70
C ALA A 470 -22.46 -7.33 -13.06
N LEU A 471 -21.24 -6.77 -13.12
CA LEU A 471 -20.58 -6.43 -14.37
C LEU A 471 -20.38 -7.66 -15.26
N SER A 472 -20.13 -8.82 -14.67
CA SER A 472 -20.00 -10.08 -15.41
C SER A 472 -21.32 -10.57 -16.02
N LEU A 473 -22.47 -10.15 -15.48
CA LEU A 473 -23.78 -10.45 -16.04
C LEU A 473 -24.14 -9.56 -17.25
N VAL A 474 -23.42 -8.46 -17.48
CA VAL A 474 -23.63 -7.55 -18.62
C VAL A 474 -23.16 -8.15 -19.95
N VAL A 475 -22.27 -9.15 -19.90
CA VAL A 475 -21.81 -9.86 -21.10
C VAL A 475 -23.03 -10.40 -21.86
N PRO A 476 -23.18 -10.13 -23.17
CA PRO A 476 -24.35 -10.58 -23.94
C PRO A 476 -24.33 -12.10 -24.14
N GLY A 477 -25.52 -12.70 -24.18
CA GLY A 477 -25.73 -14.15 -24.39
C GLY A 477 -26.37 -14.85 -23.18
N ASP A 478 -26.75 -16.12 -23.38
CA ASP A 478 -27.43 -16.97 -22.38
C ASP A 478 -26.69 -18.29 -22.11
N VAL A 479 -25.58 -18.57 -22.82
CA VAL A 479 -24.83 -19.83 -22.66
C VAL A 479 -23.85 -19.80 -21.50
N GLY A 480 -23.41 -18.61 -21.08
CA GLY A 480 -22.49 -18.40 -19.98
C GLY A 480 -21.17 -19.17 -20.12
N LEU A 481 -20.94 -20.16 -19.24
CA LEU A 481 -19.78 -21.07 -19.28
C LEU A 481 -20.11 -22.43 -19.94
N GLY A 482 -21.17 -22.45 -20.75
CA GLY A 482 -21.57 -23.55 -21.61
C GLY A 482 -20.96 -23.47 -23.01
N GLU A 483 -21.19 -24.50 -23.82
CA GLU A 483 -20.73 -24.59 -25.20
C GLU A 483 -21.45 -23.56 -26.09
N ALA A 484 -20.71 -22.58 -26.61
CA ALA A 484 -21.25 -21.52 -27.44
C ALA A 484 -21.43 -21.99 -28.89
N ASP A 485 -22.54 -21.59 -29.51
CA ASP A 485 -22.76 -21.80 -30.95
C ASP A 485 -21.90 -20.80 -31.74
N PRO A 486 -20.99 -21.26 -32.64
CA PRO A 486 -20.21 -20.37 -33.50
C PRO A 486 -21.07 -19.43 -34.35
N ARG A 487 -22.32 -19.81 -34.64
CA ARG A 487 -23.29 -19.05 -35.45
C ARG A 487 -24.35 -18.33 -34.60
N GLY A 488 -24.25 -18.43 -33.28
CA GLY A 488 -25.18 -17.80 -32.34
C GLY A 488 -24.96 -16.28 -32.23
N SER A 489 -25.83 -15.61 -31.48
CA SER A 489 -25.76 -14.15 -31.28
C SER A 489 -24.59 -13.68 -30.40
N SER A 490 -23.94 -14.59 -29.66
CA SER A 490 -22.87 -14.25 -28.71
C SER A 490 -21.81 -15.36 -28.59
N PRO A 491 -21.07 -15.69 -29.67
CA PRO A 491 -20.14 -16.83 -29.71
C PRO A 491 -18.90 -16.65 -28.81
N ASN A 492 -18.62 -15.42 -28.36
CA ASN A 492 -17.49 -15.09 -27.49
C ASN A 492 -17.86 -15.03 -25.99
N GLU A 493 -19.11 -15.33 -25.63
CA GLU A 493 -19.61 -15.20 -24.27
C GLU A 493 -18.74 -15.94 -23.23
N PRO A 494 -18.42 -17.25 -23.39
CA PRO A 494 -17.64 -17.97 -22.38
C PRO A 494 -16.25 -17.37 -22.14
N THR A 495 -15.58 -16.95 -23.22
CA THR A 495 -14.27 -16.30 -23.15
C THR A 495 -14.35 -14.97 -22.41
N GLN A 496 -15.35 -14.13 -22.71
CA GLN A 496 -15.53 -12.83 -22.07
C GLN A 496 -15.85 -12.95 -20.57
N VAL A 497 -16.75 -13.88 -20.21
CA VAL A 497 -17.08 -14.17 -18.79
C VAL A 497 -15.84 -14.63 -18.03
N LEU A 498 -15.06 -15.55 -18.61
CA LEU A 498 -13.86 -16.10 -17.95
C LEU A 498 -12.76 -15.04 -17.78
N ILE A 499 -12.52 -14.20 -18.78
CA ILE A 499 -11.56 -13.07 -18.69
C ILE A 499 -11.97 -12.14 -17.55
N LEU A 500 -13.25 -11.77 -17.47
CA LEU A 500 -13.76 -10.85 -16.47
C LEU A 500 -13.71 -11.44 -15.06
N LEU A 501 -14.00 -12.73 -14.89
CA LEU A 501 -13.83 -13.45 -13.62
C LEU A 501 -12.37 -13.42 -13.14
N ASN A 502 -11.41 -13.72 -14.02
CA ASN A 502 -9.99 -13.73 -13.68
C ASN A 502 -9.47 -12.32 -13.32
N ILE A 503 -9.81 -11.30 -14.11
CA ILE A 503 -9.44 -9.91 -13.82
C ILE A 503 -10.07 -9.45 -12.50
N SER A 504 -11.32 -9.82 -12.24
CA SER A 504 -12.01 -9.51 -10.99
C SER A 504 -11.31 -10.14 -9.78
N ALA A 505 -10.90 -11.41 -9.88
CA ALA A 505 -10.12 -12.08 -8.84
C ALA A 505 -8.79 -11.37 -8.55
N VAL A 506 -8.06 -10.97 -9.60
CA VAL A 506 -6.79 -10.24 -9.48
C VAL A 506 -6.99 -8.85 -8.85
N PHE A 507 -7.96 -8.09 -9.33
CA PHE A 507 -8.26 -6.74 -8.84
C PHE A 507 -8.66 -6.77 -7.36
N MET A 508 -9.54 -7.68 -7.00
CA MET A 508 -10.04 -7.85 -5.64
C MET A 508 -8.92 -8.29 -4.68
N GLY A 509 -8.11 -9.27 -5.08
CA GLY A 509 -6.94 -9.72 -4.32
C GLY A 509 -5.93 -8.59 -4.08
N THR A 510 -5.48 -7.93 -5.15
CA THR A 510 -4.51 -6.81 -5.04
C THR A 510 -5.06 -5.66 -4.20
N ALA A 511 -6.31 -5.25 -4.41
CA ALA A 511 -6.95 -4.14 -3.71
C ALA A 511 -7.08 -4.35 -2.19
N LEU A 512 -7.23 -5.59 -1.71
CA LEU A 512 -7.34 -5.94 -0.28
C LEU A 512 -6.11 -5.55 0.54
N THR A 513 -4.92 -5.59 -0.05
CA THR A 513 -3.64 -5.59 0.67
C THR A 513 -2.73 -4.43 0.32
N LEU A 514 -3.02 -3.74 -0.78
CA LEU A 514 -2.11 -2.77 -1.37
C LEU A 514 -1.76 -1.60 -0.43
N ARG A 515 -2.70 -1.17 0.42
CA ARG A 515 -2.51 -0.06 1.38
C ARG A 515 -1.96 -0.48 2.75
N ASP A 516 -1.89 -1.78 3.01
CA ASP A 516 -1.73 -2.31 4.35
C ASP A 516 -0.32 -2.09 4.92
N LEU A 517 0.74 -2.57 4.25
CA LEU A 517 2.10 -2.47 4.79
C LEU A 517 2.66 -1.05 4.78
N VAL A 518 2.35 -0.23 3.78
CA VAL A 518 2.79 1.18 3.75
C VAL A 518 2.24 1.94 4.94
N GLY A 519 0.92 1.82 5.19
CA GLY A 519 0.25 2.54 6.27
C GLY A 519 0.66 2.05 7.66
N GLU A 520 0.96 0.76 7.81
CA GLU A 520 1.33 0.17 9.11
C GLU A 520 2.83 0.16 9.39
N ARG A 521 3.70 0.51 8.42
CA ARG A 521 5.16 0.46 8.57
C ARG A 521 5.69 1.13 9.85
N PRO A 522 5.24 2.34 10.24
CA PRO A 522 5.70 2.98 11.47
C PRO A 522 5.31 2.17 12.72
N ILE A 523 4.09 1.63 12.75
CA ILE A 523 3.57 0.81 13.85
C ILE A 523 4.36 -0.49 13.95
N PHE A 524 4.55 -1.19 12.83
CA PHE A 524 5.31 -2.44 12.77
C PHE A 524 6.74 -2.27 13.28
N ARG A 525 7.46 -1.22 12.85
CA ARG A 525 8.85 -0.96 13.31
C ARG A 525 8.91 -0.73 14.83
N ARG A 526 7.94 -0.01 15.39
CA ARG A 526 7.83 0.22 16.84
C ARG A 526 7.56 -1.08 17.59
N GLU A 527 6.61 -1.89 17.13
CA GLU A 527 6.31 -3.18 17.76
C GLU A 527 7.47 -4.18 17.63
N GLN A 528 8.21 -4.15 16.51
CA GLN A 528 9.38 -4.98 16.28
C GLN A 528 10.53 -4.63 17.21
N ALA A 529 10.76 -3.35 17.52
CA ALA A 529 11.76 -2.93 18.52
C ALA A 529 11.49 -3.55 19.90
N VAL A 530 10.22 -3.79 20.23
CA VAL A 530 9.78 -4.41 21.49
C VAL A 530 9.67 -5.95 21.39
N GLY A 531 10.01 -6.53 20.24
CA GLY A 531 10.21 -7.97 20.08
C GLY A 531 9.10 -8.71 19.33
N LEU A 532 8.25 -7.99 18.59
CA LEU A 532 7.34 -8.62 17.63
C LEU A 532 8.14 -9.32 16.51
N SER A 533 7.85 -10.60 16.29
CA SER A 533 8.44 -11.37 15.20
C SER A 533 7.87 -10.93 13.85
N ALA A 534 8.76 -10.54 12.93
CA ALA A 534 8.40 -10.23 11.54
C ALA A 534 7.68 -11.40 10.84
N GLY A 535 8.03 -12.64 11.21
CA GLY A 535 7.37 -13.84 10.68
C GLY A 535 5.95 -13.99 11.20
N ALA A 536 5.74 -13.83 12.52
CA ALA A 536 4.41 -13.91 13.13
C ALA A 536 3.46 -12.84 12.58
N TYR A 537 3.98 -11.63 12.35
CA TYR A 537 3.26 -10.53 11.72
C TYR A 537 2.84 -10.86 10.28
N LEU A 538 3.77 -11.33 9.45
CA LEU A 538 3.49 -11.64 8.05
C LEU A 538 2.50 -12.79 7.90
N VAL A 539 2.69 -13.91 8.62
CA VAL A 539 1.78 -15.06 8.55
C VAL A 539 0.37 -14.66 8.99
N ALA A 540 0.22 -13.87 10.05
CA ALA A 540 -1.08 -13.39 10.48
C ALA A 540 -1.80 -12.58 9.38
N LYS A 541 -1.08 -11.73 8.65
CA LYS A 541 -1.65 -10.98 7.52
C LYS A 541 -2.02 -11.87 6.36
N VAL A 542 -1.12 -12.78 5.95
CA VAL A 542 -1.39 -13.75 4.88
C VAL A 542 -2.67 -14.53 5.16
N VAL A 543 -2.84 -15.05 6.37
CA VAL A 543 -4.03 -15.82 6.75
C VAL A 543 -5.31 -14.96 6.66
N VAL A 544 -5.32 -13.76 7.25
CA VAL A 544 -6.52 -12.90 7.25
C VAL A 544 -6.92 -12.47 5.84
N TYR A 545 -5.95 -12.07 5.02
CA TYR A 545 -6.22 -11.64 3.66
C TYR A 545 -6.58 -12.81 2.73
N SER A 546 -6.04 -14.00 2.97
CA SER A 546 -6.43 -15.19 2.21
C SER A 546 -7.89 -15.58 2.46
N ILE A 547 -8.34 -15.54 3.71
CA ILE A 547 -9.74 -15.79 4.07
C ILE A 547 -10.66 -14.73 3.44
N ALA A 548 -10.27 -13.45 3.50
CA ALA A 548 -11.05 -12.37 2.90
C ALA A 548 -11.15 -12.52 1.37
N ALA A 549 -10.04 -12.78 0.68
CA ALA A 549 -10.00 -13.00 -0.77
C ALA A 549 -10.88 -14.19 -1.19
N ALA A 550 -10.74 -15.33 -0.50
CA ALA A 550 -11.53 -16.53 -0.78
C ALA A 550 -13.04 -16.31 -0.57
N ALA A 551 -13.43 -15.52 0.45
CA ALA A 551 -14.82 -15.17 0.69
C ALA A 551 -15.39 -14.24 -0.38
N GLN A 552 -14.62 -13.23 -0.83
CA GLN A 552 -15.09 -12.34 -1.87
C GLN A 552 -15.20 -13.05 -3.24
N VAL A 553 -14.26 -13.94 -3.57
CA VAL A 553 -14.35 -14.76 -4.79
C VAL A 553 -15.55 -15.70 -4.72
N ALA A 554 -15.89 -16.25 -3.55
CA ALA A 554 -17.07 -17.11 -3.41
C ALA A 554 -18.36 -16.36 -3.77
N ILE A 555 -18.47 -15.10 -3.36
CA ILE A 555 -19.61 -14.22 -3.72
C ILE A 555 -19.62 -13.97 -5.24
N LEU A 556 -18.46 -13.61 -5.81
CA LEU A 556 -18.32 -13.38 -7.26
C LEU A 556 -18.76 -14.61 -8.07
N THR A 557 -18.20 -15.79 -7.76
CA THR A 557 -18.52 -17.04 -8.45
C THR A 557 -19.99 -17.40 -8.28
N ALA A 558 -20.56 -17.24 -7.08
CA ALA A 558 -21.98 -17.52 -6.86
C ALA A 558 -22.92 -16.63 -7.70
N ILE A 559 -22.61 -15.34 -7.83
CA ILE A 559 -23.41 -14.41 -8.66
C ILE A 559 -23.35 -14.82 -10.13
N VAL A 560 -22.15 -15.12 -10.65
CA VAL A 560 -21.99 -15.50 -12.06
C VAL A 560 -22.63 -16.85 -12.35
N VAL A 561 -22.45 -17.85 -11.49
CA VAL A 561 -23.09 -19.17 -11.65
C VAL A 561 -24.61 -19.05 -11.58
N ALA A 562 -25.16 -18.18 -10.71
CA ALA A 562 -26.60 -17.97 -10.61
C ALA A 562 -27.19 -17.21 -11.82
N GLY A 563 -26.44 -16.26 -12.40
CA GLY A 563 -26.94 -15.42 -13.50
C GLY A 563 -26.61 -15.93 -14.90
N LYS A 564 -25.50 -16.65 -15.08
CA LYS A 564 -24.99 -17.15 -16.36
C LYS A 564 -24.87 -18.67 -16.44
N GLY A 565 -25.05 -19.39 -15.33
CA GLY A 565 -24.81 -20.83 -15.26
C GLY A 565 -23.37 -21.20 -14.94
N GLY A 566 -23.18 -22.40 -14.40
CA GLY A 566 -21.86 -22.95 -14.05
C GLY A 566 -21.19 -23.67 -15.23
N PRO A 567 -19.95 -24.14 -15.04
CA PRO A 567 -19.26 -24.96 -16.02
C PRO A 567 -20.08 -26.22 -16.35
N THR A 568 -20.23 -26.50 -17.65
CA THR A 568 -21.03 -27.64 -18.15
C THR A 568 -20.21 -28.91 -18.35
N GLN A 569 -18.89 -28.77 -18.48
CA GLN A 569 -17.97 -29.90 -18.58
C GLN A 569 -17.69 -30.49 -17.19
N GLY A 570 -17.24 -31.75 -17.15
CA GLY A 570 -16.91 -32.43 -15.89
C GLY A 570 -15.75 -31.77 -15.14
N ALA A 571 -15.61 -32.04 -13.85
CA ALA A 571 -14.46 -31.59 -13.07
C ALA A 571 -13.21 -32.41 -13.39
N LEU A 572 -12.02 -31.82 -13.29
CA LEU A 572 -10.76 -32.53 -13.53
C LEU A 572 -10.27 -33.30 -12.29
N VAL A 573 -10.36 -32.68 -11.11
CA VAL A 573 -9.73 -33.17 -9.88
C VAL A 573 -10.72 -33.19 -8.72
N LEU A 574 -11.50 -32.13 -8.53
CA LEU A 574 -12.29 -31.92 -7.30
C LEU A 574 -13.70 -32.55 -7.35
N GLY A 575 -14.07 -33.18 -8.45
CA GLY A 575 -15.36 -33.86 -8.65
C GLY A 575 -16.54 -32.93 -8.95
N ASP A 576 -16.47 -31.65 -8.60
CA ASP A 576 -17.43 -30.60 -8.97
C ASP A 576 -16.74 -29.44 -9.71
N ALA A 577 -17.17 -29.17 -10.94
CA ALA A 577 -16.51 -28.21 -11.82
C ALA A 577 -16.71 -26.75 -11.34
N THR A 578 -17.83 -26.48 -10.67
CA THR A 578 -18.09 -25.15 -10.08
C THR A 578 -17.17 -24.88 -8.89
N ALA A 579 -17.00 -25.86 -8.01
CA ALA A 579 -16.04 -25.79 -6.90
C ALA A 579 -14.60 -25.70 -7.42
N GLU A 580 -14.27 -26.38 -8.51
CA GLU A 580 -12.95 -26.32 -9.14
C GLU A 580 -12.65 -24.93 -9.71
N LEU A 581 -13.62 -24.33 -10.40
CA LEU A 581 -13.51 -22.95 -10.90
C LEU A 581 -13.36 -21.96 -9.74
N TYR A 582 -14.14 -22.13 -8.67
CA TYR A 582 -14.01 -21.33 -7.46
C TYR A 582 -12.60 -21.44 -6.87
N VAL A 583 -12.05 -22.65 -6.74
CA VAL A 583 -10.71 -22.86 -6.17
C VAL A 583 -9.63 -22.20 -7.03
N ALA A 584 -9.71 -22.33 -8.36
CA ALA A 584 -8.78 -21.67 -9.28
C ALA A 584 -8.79 -20.14 -9.06
N LEU A 585 -9.97 -19.52 -9.14
CA LEU A 585 -10.14 -18.08 -8.95
C LEU A 585 -9.75 -17.62 -7.53
N ALA A 586 -10.06 -18.41 -6.50
CA ALA A 586 -9.74 -18.08 -5.12
C ALA A 586 -8.22 -18.08 -4.88
N ILE A 587 -7.50 -19.08 -5.40
CA ILE A 587 -6.04 -19.11 -5.33
C ILE A 587 -5.44 -17.94 -6.10
N THR A 588 -5.97 -17.60 -7.29
CA THR A 588 -5.54 -16.41 -8.04
C THR A 588 -5.71 -15.13 -7.24
N ALA A 589 -6.86 -14.93 -6.58
CA ALA A 589 -7.11 -13.77 -5.74
C ALA A 589 -6.18 -13.74 -4.51
N ILE A 590 -5.93 -14.89 -3.87
CA ILE A 590 -5.00 -15.00 -2.74
C ILE A 590 -3.58 -14.62 -3.17
N VAL A 591 -3.07 -15.18 -4.27
CA VAL A 591 -1.72 -14.87 -4.76
C VAL A 591 -1.63 -13.41 -5.21
N SER A 592 -2.69 -12.86 -5.79
CA SER A 592 -2.80 -11.44 -6.12
C SER A 592 -2.80 -10.54 -4.87
N ALA A 593 -3.36 -10.99 -3.75
CA ALA A 593 -3.24 -10.31 -2.47
C ALA A 593 -1.79 -10.36 -1.93
N LEU A 594 -1.06 -11.45 -2.16
CA LEU A 594 0.37 -11.51 -1.82
C LEU A 594 1.22 -10.59 -2.69
N LEU A 595 0.87 -10.45 -3.99
CA LEU A 595 1.45 -9.44 -4.87
C LEU A 595 1.16 -8.03 -4.36
N GLY A 596 -0.07 -7.74 -3.92
CA GLY A 596 -0.43 -6.46 -3.32
C GLY A 596 0.37 -6.15 -2.05
N LEU A 597 0.61 -7.12 -1.16
CA LEU A 597 1.53 -6.99 -0.03
C LEU A 597 2.97 -6.70 -0.48
N LEU A 598 3.45 -7.36 -1.54
CA LEU A 598 4.78 -7.09 -2.10
C LEU A 598 4.90 -5.65 -2.61
N LEU A 599 3.93 -5.18 -3.40
CA LEU A 599 3.88 -3.79 -3.89
C LEU A 599 3.81 -2.79 -2.72
N SER A 600 2.98 -3.08 -1.72
CA SER A 600 2.88 -2.29 -0.47
C SER A 600 4.21 -2.25 0.30
N SER A 601 4.99 -3.33 0.29
CA SER A 601 6.31 -3.35 0.93
C SER A 601 7.34 -2.48 0.20
N ILE A 602 7.19 -2.28 -1.11
CA ILE A 602 8.09 -1.50 -1.97
C ILE A 602 7.75 -0.01 -1.90
N ALA A 603 6.46 0.33 -1.88
CA ALA A 603 5.99 1.70 -1.87
C ALA A 603 6.56 2.49 -0.67
N LYS A 604 6.99 3.73 -0.94
CA LYS A 604 7.55 4.63 0.08
C LYS A 604 6.47 5.49 0.74
N SER A 605 5.41 5.82 0.00
CA SER A 605 4.29 6.65 0.45
C SER A 605 2.95 6.08 -0.01
N SER A 606 1.86 6.53 0.62
CA SER A 606 0.50 6.15 0.24
C SER A 606 0.08 6.66 -1.14
N GLU A 607 0.75 7.70 -1.66
CA GLU A 607 0.47 8.29 -2.97
C GLU A 607 0.97 7.40 -4.12
N GLN A 608 2.09 6.68 -3.92
CA GLN A 608 2.66 5.76 -4.92
C GLN A 608 1.80 4.51 -5.13
N ILE A 609 0.85 4.26 -4.23
CA ILE A 609 0.08 3.04 -4.21
C ILE A 609 -0.87 2.93 -5.41
N LEU A 610 -1.59 3.99 -5.75
CA LEU A 610 -2.61 3.95 -6.79
C LEU A 610 -2.00 3.72 -8.20
N PRO A 611 -0.92 4.40 -8.61
CA PRO A 611 -0.25 4.09 -9.88
C PRO A 611 0.26 2.65 -9.94
N MET A 612 0.78 2.10 -8.84
CA MET A 612 1.23 0.70 -8.79
C MET A 612 0.06 -0.29 -8.92
N LEU A 613 -1.12 0.03 -8.37
CA LEU A 613 -2.33 -0.76 -8.57
C LEU A 613 -2.71 -0.81 -10.05
N VAL A 614 -2.82 0.36 -10.68
CA VAL A 614 -3.22 0.50 -12.07
C VAL A 614 -2.26 -0.26 -12.97
N ALA A 615 -0.95 -0.08 -12.78
CA ALA A 615 0.07 -0.81 -13.53
C ALA A 615 -0.04 -2.33 -13.34
N ALA A 616 -0.25 -2.80 -12.10
CA ALA A 616 -0.40 -4.23 -11.82
C ALA A 616 -1.65 -4.83 -12.50
N ILE A 617 -2.78 -4.10 -12.49
CA ILE A 617 -4.01 -4.51 -13.17
C ILE A 617 -3.83 -4.50 -14.68
N MET A 618 -3.31 -3.41 -15.26
CA MET A 618 -3.08 -3.30 -16.71
C MET A 618 -2.18 -4.42 -17.21
N LEU A 619 -1.08 -4.66 -16.50
CA LEU A 619 -0.16 -5.75 -16.82
C LEU A 619 -0.85 -7.12 -16.70
N SER A 620 -1.69 -7.31 -15.68
CA SER A 620 -2.45 -8.55 -15.50
C SER A 620 -3.48 -8.79 -16.60
N ILE A 621 -4.14 -7.74 -17.12
CA ILE A 621 -5.08 -7.83 -18.24
C ILE A 621 -4.33 -8.29 -19.49
N VAL A 622 -3.27 -7.56 -19.84
CA VAL A 622 -2.49 -7.77 -21.07
C VAL A 622 -1.82 -9.15 -21.10
N PHE A 623 -1.23 -9.57 -19.98
CA PHE A 623 -0.41 -10.78 -19.90
C PHE A 623 -1.14 -12.00 -19.32
N SER A 624 -2.46 -11.95 -19.14
CA SER A 624 -3.25 -13.11 -18.70
C SER A 624 -3.33 -14.22 -19.76
N GLY A 625 -3.16 -13.89 -21.04
CA GLY A 625 -3.34 -14.81 -22.17
C GLY A 625 -4.75 -14.82 -22.77
N GLY A 626 -5.76 -14.32 -22.05
CA GLY A 626 -7.16 -14.36 -22.51
C GLY A 626 -7.53 -13.30 -23.54
N LEU A 627 -7.09 -12.05 -23.35
CA LEU A 627 -7.39 -10.94 -24.28
C LEU A 627 -6.39 -10.87 -25.43
N ILE A 628 -5.11 -11.04 -25.10
CA ILE A 628 -4.00 -10.96 -26.05
C ILE A 628 -3.22 -12.27 -25.95
N PRO A 629 -3.04 -13.02 -27.06
CA PRO A 629 -2.25 -14.23 -27.04
C PRO A 629 -0.78 -13.90 -26.75
N VAL A 630 -0.29 -14.39 -25.62
CA VAL A 630 1.11 -14.23 -25.19
C VAL A 630 1.95 -15.45 -25.55
N THR A 631 1.31 -16.60 -25.81
CA THR A 631 1.95 -17.87 -26.18
C THR A 631 2.70 -17.76 -27.50
N ALA A 632 3.77 -18.55 -27.64
CA ALA A 632 4.67 -18.60 -28.79
C ALA A 632 5.42 -17.29 -29.13
N ARG A 633 5.35 -16.24 -28.28
CA ARG A 633 6.09 -14.98 -28.43
C ARG A 633 7.25 -14.91 -27.44
N VAL A 634 8.47 -15.15 -27.92
CA VAL A 634 9.69 -15.10 -27.10
C VAL A 634 9.85 -13.70 -26.48
N GLY A 635 10.13 -13.65 -25.18
CA GLY A 635 10.19 -12.44 -24.36
C GLY A 635 8.86 -12.15 -23.65
N LEU A 636 7.75 -12.09 -24.39
CA LEU A 636 6.44 -11.78 -23.82
C LEU A 636 5.87 -12.91 -22.95
N ASP A 637 6.02 -14.18 -23.38
CA ASP A 637 5.57 -15.34 -22.62
C ASP A 637 6.28 -15.42 -21.26
N GLN A 638 7.59 -15.19 -21.24
CA GLN A 638 8.41 -15.22 -20.03
C GLN A 638 7.99 -14.17 -19.00
N VAL A 639 7.59 -12.97 -19.46
CA VAL A 639 7.10 -11.90 -18.58
C VAL A 639 5.76 -12.29 -17.95
N SER A 640 4.90 -12.99 -18.68
CA SER A 640 3.59 -13.45 -18.17
C SER A 640 3.69 -14.39 -16.98
N TRP A 641 4.76 -15.19 -16.88
CA TRP A 641 4.94 -16.19 -15.81
C TRP A 641 5.05 -15.60 -14.41
N PHE A 642 5.42 -14.32 -14.30
CA PHE A 642 5.51 -13.63 -13.01
C PHE A 642 4.17 -13.06 -12.54
N LEU A 643 3.11 -13.20 -13.33
CA LEU A 643 1.80 -12.63 -13.05
C LEU A 643 0.82 -13.73 -12.64
N PRO A 644 0.15 -13.59 -11.48
CA PRO A 644 -0.87 -14.56 -11.06
C PRO A 644 -2.01 -14.71 -12.07
N ALA A 645 -2.31 -13.64 -12.82
CA ALA A 645 -3.38 -13.60 -13.81
C ALA A 645 -3.20 -14.64 -14.93
N ARG A 646 -1.95 -14.95 -15.32
CA ARG A 646 -1.62 -15.92 -16.37
C ARG A 646 -2.03 -17.34 -15.98
N TRP A 647 -1.56 -17.76 -14.81
CA TRP A 647 -1.80 -19.11 -14.27
C TRP A 647 -3.25 -19.25 -13.78
N GLY A 648 -3.84 -18.17 -13.25
CA GLY A 648 -5.26 -18.13 -12.87
C GLY A 648 -6.20 -18.28 -14.06
N PHE A 649 -5.91 -17.59 -15.16
CA PHE A 649 -6.67 -17.74 -16.40
C PHE A 649 -6.55 -19.15 -16.94
N ALA A 650 -5.33 -19.70 -17.02
CA ALA A 650 -5.08 -21.05 -17.53
C ALA A 650 -5.80 -22.13 -16.70
N ALA A 651 -5.70 -22.10 -15.37
CA ALA A 651 -6.40 -23.06 -14.51
C ALA A 651 -7.93 -22.96 -14.66
N SER A 652 -8.46 -21.74 -14.78
CA SER A 652 -9.90 -21.53 -14.97
C SER A 652 -10.35 -21.98 -16.37
N ALA A 653 -9.54 -21.74 -17.41
CA ALA A 653 -9.78 -22.17 -18.78
C ALA A 653 -9.74 -23.70 -18.92
N ALA A 654 -8.78 -24.36 -18.27
CA ALA A 654 -8.71 -25.80 -18.17
C ALA A 654 -9.93 -26.37 -17.46
N THR A 655 -10.41 -25.72 -16.39
CA THR A 655 -11.61 -26.19 -15.64
C THR A 655 -12.87 -26.19 -16.51
N VAL A 656 -13.10 -25.12 -17.28
CA VAL A 656 -14.32 -24.99 -18.11
C VAL A 656 -14.20 -25.63 -19.49
N ASP A 657 -13.02 -26.14 -19.85
CA ASP A 657 -12.66 -26.60 -21.19
C ASP A 657 -12.86 -25.51 -22.26
N LEU A 658 -12.19 -24.37 -22.06
CA LEU A 658 -12.33 -23.18 -22.90
C LEU A 658 -12.14 -23.49 -24.39
N LEU A 659 -11.20 -24.38 -24.74
CA LEU A 659 -10.90 -24.79 -26.11
C LEU A 659 -12.02 -25.58 -26.79
N LYS A 660 -12.99 -26.08 -26.02
CA LYS A 660 -14.20 -26.73 -26.51
C LYS A 660 -15.38 -25.77 -26.51
N ILE A 661 -15.59 -25.05 -25.40
CA ILE A 661 -16.79 -24.22 -25.23
C ILE A 661 -16.75 -22.89 -25.98
N ALA A 662 -15.56 -22.40 -26.36
CA ALA A 662 -15.38 -21.16 -27.10
C ALA A 662 -14.81 -21.43 -28.50
N PRO A 663 -15.66 -21.65 -29.52
CA PRO A 663 -15.23 -22.16 -30.83
C PRO A 663 -14.40 -21.15 -31.65
N LEU A 664 -14.51 -19.85 -31.35
CA LEU A 664 -13.77 -18.78 -32.01
C LEU A 664 -12.36 -18.56 -31.44
N VAL A 665 -11.97 -19.29 -30.39
CA VAL A 665 -10.63 -19.20 -29.82
C VAL A 665 -9.64 -19.94 -30.72
N THR A 666 -8.75 -19.18 -31.35
CA THR A 666 -7.73 -19.69 -32.29
C THR A 666 -6.38 -20.02 -31.62
N VAL A 667 -6.25 -19.69 -30.34
CA VAL A 667 -5.02 -19.89 -29.56
C VAL A 667 -5.01 -21.30 -28.97
N ASP A 668 -4.04 -22.15 -29.34
CA ASP A 668 -3.80 -23.44 -28.67
C ASP A 668 -2.71 -23.25 -27.61
N ASP A 669 -3.12 -22.80 -26.42
CA ASP A 669 -2.25 -22.82 -25.24
C ASP A 669 -2.34 -24.19 -24.56
N PRO A 670 -1.24 -24.95 -24.43
CA PRO A 670 -1.24 -26.24 -23.75
C PRO A 670 -1.78 -26.17 -22.32
N LEU A 671 -1.62 -25.03 -21.65
CA LEU A 671 -2.08 -24.82 -20.27
C LEU A 671 -3.61 -24.77 -20.18
N TRP A 672 -4.33 -24.50 -21.28
CA TRP A 672 -5.80 -24.41 -21.28
C TRP A 672 -6.48 -25.75 -21.52
N ARG A 673 -5.72 -26.81 -21.80
CA ARG A 673 -6.26 -28.13 -22.09
C ARG A 673 -6.94 -28.70 -20.86
N HIS A 674 -8.15 -29.23 -21.04
CA HIS A 674 -8.96 -29.87 -20.01
C HIS A 674 -8.35 -31.21 -19.55
N GLU A 675 -7.20 -31.14 -18.87
CA GLU A 675 -6.48 -32.26 -18.31
C GLU A 675 -5.99 -31.94 -16.89
N ALA A 676 -6.13 -32.90 -15.97
CA ALA A 676 -5.71 -32.72 -14.58
C ALA A 676 -4.23 -32.33 -14.43
N LYS A 677 -3.34 -32.78 -15.34
CA LYS A 677 -1.91 -32.48 -15.29
C LYS A 677 -1.61 -30.98 -15.45
N TRP A 678 -2.34 -30.31 -16.36
CA TRP A 678 -2.14 -28.88 -16.64
C TRP A 678 -2.77 -28.02 -15.56
N TRP A 679 -3.98 -28.38 -15.13
CA TRP A 679 -4.63 -27.71 -14.00
C TRP A 679 -3.78 -27.79 -12.72
N LEU A 680 -3.27 -28.97 -12.35
CA LEU A 680 -2.40 -29.13 -11.18
C LEU A 680 -1.09 -28.35 -11.32
N PHE A 681 -0.56 -28.25 -12.54
CA PHE A 681 0.63 -27.47 -12.82
C PHE A 681 0.40 -25.96 -12.62
N ASP A 682 -0.70 -25.42 -13.14
CA ASP A 682 -1.05 -24.01 -12.98
C ASP A 682 -1.30 -23.65 -11.50
N ILE A 683 -2.02 -24.50 -10.77
CA ILE A 683 -2.23 -24.34 -9.33
C ILE A 683 -0.91 -24.40 -8.56
N ALA A 684 -0.02 -25.35 -8.89
CA ALA A 684 1.29 -25.45 -8.27
C ALA A 684 2.13 -24.18 -8.52
N MET A 685 2.07 -23.63 -9.72
CA MET A 685 2.79 -22.42 -10.10
C MET A 685 2.25 -21.18 -9.39
N LEU A 686 0.92 -21.05 -9.23
CA LEU A 686 0.30 -20.02 -8.39
C LEU A 686 0.79 -20.12 -6.94
N VAL A 687 0.82 -21.32 -6.35
CA VAL A 687 1.31 -21.53 -4.98
C VAL A 687 2.79 -21.16 -4.86
N LEU A 688 3.63 -21.53 -5.84
CA LEU A 688 5.05 -21.16 -5.88
C LEU A 688 5.25 -19.64 -5.96
N LEU A 689 4.48 -18.94 -6.80
CA LEU A 689 4.49 -17.48 -6.86
C LEU A 689 4.08 -16.85 -5.53
N GLY A 690 3.03 -17.37 -4.88
CA GLY A 690 2.60 -16.92 -3.56
C GLY A 690 3.69 -17.08 -2.49
N ILE A 691 4.39 -18.22 -2.49
CA ILE A 691 5.54 -18.46 -1.60
C ILE A 691 6.67 -17.45 -1.92
N ALA A 692 7.01 -17.25 -3.19
CA ALA A 692 8.04 -16.32 -3.62
C ALA A 692 7.74 -14.87 -3.19
N PHE A 693 6.52 -14.38 -3.40
CA PHE A 693 6.09 -13.05 -2.94
C PHE A 693 6.16 -12.93 -1.42
N THR A 694 5.71 -13.95 -0.69
CA THR A 694 5.78 -13.97 0.79
C THR A 694 7.23 -13.92 1.29
N LEU A 695 8.14 -14.67 0.65
CA LEU A 695 9.57 -14.66 0.97
C LEU A 695 10.21 -13.30 0.65
N ALA A 696 9.86 -12.68 -0.47
CA ALA A 696 10.33 -11.36 -0.85
C ALA A 696 9.87 -10.29 0.15
N VAL A 697 8.60 -10.32 0.57
CA VAL A 697 8.08 -9.45 1.64
C VAL A 697 8.81 -9.72 2.95
N ARG A 698 9.01 -10.98 3.34
CA ARG A 698 9.76 -11.35 4.55
C ARG A 698 11.18 -10.81 4.52
N TRP A 699 11.86 -10.88 3.39
CA TRP A 699 13.21 -10.34 3.21
C TRP A 699 13.23 -8.82 3.37
N ARG A 700 12.27 -8.11 2.77
CA ARG A 700 12.10 -6.65 2.92
C ARG A 700 11.76 -6.22 4.35
N LEU A 701 11.01 -7.03 5.10
CA LEU A 701 10.62 -6.75 6.49
C LEU A 701 11.72 -7.07 7.52
N ARG A 702 12.78 -7.82 7.14
CA ARG A 702 13.93 -8.01 8.03
C ARG A 702 14.71 -6.71 8.12
N LEU A 703 14.66 -6.05 9.28
CA LEU A 703 15.63 -5.01 9.63
C LEU A 703 17.03 -5.59 9.42
N ARG A 704 17.90 -4.87 8.70
CA ARG A 704 19.35 -5.04 8.87
C ARG A 704 19.60 -4.82 10.36
N SER A 705 20.04 -5.86 11.07
CA SER A 705 20.23 -5.83 12.52
C SER A 705 21.21 -4.72 12.87
N LEU A 706 20.70 -3.60 13.37
CA LEU A 706 21.47 -2.61 14.12
C LEU A 706 21.82 -3.30 15.45
N GLY A 707 22.99 -3.93 15.51
CA GLY A 707 23.39 -4.76 16.65
C GLY A 707 24.32 -5.93 16.32
N ALA A 708 24.96 -5.98 15.14
CA ALA A 708 26.18 -6.78 15.02
C ALA A 708 27.30 -5.99 15.72
N SER A 709 27.66 -6.41 16.93
CA SER A 709 28.94 -6.03 17.53
C SER A 709 30.05 -6.28 16.50
N ALA A 710 31.08 -5.42 16.44
CA ALA A 710 32.24 -5.63 15.57
C ALA A 710 32.90 -7.02 15.78
N ALA A 711 32.65 -7.69 16.92
CA ALA A 711 33.08 -9.06 17.18
C ALA A 711 32.21 -10.17 16.52
N ASP A 712 30.94 -9.88 16.19
CA ASP A 712 30.02 -10.83 15.54
C ASP A 712 29.99 -10.66 14.00
N ALA A 713 30.67 -9.62 13.50
CA ALA A 713 30.89 -9.38 12.07
C ALA A 713 31.93 -10.34 11.45
N ASP A 714 32.86 -10.86 12.26
CA ASP A 714 33.89 -11.79 11.79
C ASP A 714 33.42 -13.26 11.78
N SER A 715 32.39 -13.60 12.56
CA SER A 715 31.84 -14.97 12.65
C SER A 715 30.67 -15.25 11.69
N ARG A 716 30.08 -14.22 11.08
CA ARG A 716 29.01 -14.34 10.07
C ARG A 716 29.47 -13.81 8.74
N LYS A 717 30.34 -14.56 8.06
CA LYS A 717 30.42 -14.54 6.59
C LYS A 717 29.13 -15.12 6.00
N GLY A 718 28.04 -14.38 6.14
CA GLY A 718 26.86 -14.58 5.33
C GLY A 718 27.21 -14.34 3.87
N VAL A 719 26.64 -15.16 3.00
CA VAL A 719 26.77 -15.07 1.55
C VAL A 719 26.64 -13.60 1.10
N PRO A 720 27.63 -13.03 0.38
CA PRO A 720 27.58 -11.63 -0.07
C PRO A 720 26.29 -11.34 -0.83
N GLY A 721 25.73 -10.14 -0.67
CA GLY A 721 24.46 -9.77 -1.33
C GLY A 721 24.46 -9.95 -2.85
N TRP A 722 25.63 -9.80 -3.49
CA TRP A 722 25.81 -10.08 -4.91
C TRP A 722 25.73 -11.58 -5.24
N VAL A 723 26.19 -12.47 -4.36
CA VAL A 723 26.06 -13.92 -4.54
C VAL A 723 24.60 -14.36 -4.39
N VAL A 724 23.85 -13.76 -3.47
CA VAL A 724 22.39 -14.00 -3.39
C VAL A 724 21.68 -13.51 -4.66
N ALA A 725 22.07 -12.35 -5.18
CA ALA A 725 21.51 -11.83 -6.44
C ALA A 725 21.87 -12.72 -7.64
N VAL A 726 23.10 -13.22 -7.71
CA VAL A 726 23.56 -14.15 -8.77
C VAL A 726 22.86 -15.50 -8.67
N VAL A 727 22.71 -16.07 -7.47
CA VAL A 727 21.96 -17.32 -7.25
C VAL A 727 20.48 -17.13 -7.62
N ALA A 728 19.87 -15.99 -7.28
CA ALA A 728 18.49 -15.68 -7.67
C ALA A 728 18.34 -15.52 -9.19
N LEU A 729 19.30 -14.87 -9.86
CA LEU A 729 19.35 -14.73 -11.33
C LEU A 729 19.52 -16.08 -12.02
N LEU A 730 20.42 -16.93 -11.52
CA LEU A 730 20.64 -18.28 -12.06
C LEU A 730 19.43 -19.18 -11.84
N ALA A 731 18.78 -19.10 -10.67
CA ALA A 731 17.53 -19.81 -10.40
C ALA A 731 16.39 -19.33 -11.30
N ALA A 732 16.28 -18.01 -11.53
CA ALA A 732 15.30 -17.44 -12.45
C ALA A 732 15.58 -17.87 -13.91
N ALA A 733 16.84 -17.86 -14.35
CA ALA A 733 17.23 -18.31 -15.69
C ALA A 733 16.98 -19.82 -15.88
N ALA A 734 17.28 -20.65 -14.88
CA ALA A 734 17.00 -22.08 -14.90
C ALA A 734 15.49 -22.38 -14.90
N LEU A 735 14.71 -21.63 -14.11
CA LEU A 735 13.25 -21.69 -14.12
C LEU A 735 12.70 -21.28 -15.49
N VAL A 736 13.26 -20.23 -16.09
CA VAL A 736 12.86 -19.76 -17.43
C VAL A 736 13.16 -20.80 -18.49
N ALA A 737 14.34 -21.45 -18.43
CA ALA A 737 14.71 -22.51 -19.35
C ALA A 737 13.80 -23.75 -19.18
N ALA A 738 13.49 -24.15 -17.95
CA ALA A 738 12.60 -25.26 -17.66
C ALA A 738 11.15 -24.99 -18.11
N LEU A 739 10.61 -23.81 -17.79
CA LEU A 739 9.27 -23.38 -18.22
C LEU A 739 9.18 -23.28 -19.74
N SER A 740 10.21 -22.72 -20.39
CA SER A 740 10.28 -22.66 -21.86
C SER A 740 10.25 -24.02 -22.53
N VAL A 741 10.70 -25.09 -21.86
CA VAL A 741 10.62 -26.47 -22.37
C VAL A 741 9.23 -27.05 -22.16
N VAL A 742 8.57 -26.72 -21.04
CA VAL A 742 7.22 -27.22 -20.69
C VAL A 742 6.12 -26.50 -21.47
N THR A 743 6.24 -25.19 -21.70
CA THR A 743 5.25 -24.36 -22.42
C THR A 743 5.49 -24.30 -23.93
N ARG A 744 6.53 -24.99 -24.43
CA ARG A 744 6.99 -24.94 -25.84
C ARG A 744 6.01 -25.51 -26.87
N GLY A 745 4.84 -25.99 -26.44
CA GLY A 745 3.88 -26.73 -27.26
C GLY A 745 2.69 -25.94 -27.81
N GLY A 746 2.69 -24.60 -27.72
CA GLY A 746 1.58 -23.79 -28.20
C GLY A 746 1.72 -23.34 -29.64
N GLY A 747 0.62 -23.40 -30.40
CA GLY A 747 0.53 -22.98 -31.79
C GLY A 747 -0.78 -22.25 -32.07
N THR A 748 -1.06 -22.00 -33.35
CA THR A 748 -2.38 -21.58 -33.82
C THR A 748 -3.19 -22.84 -34.11
N ARG A 749 -4.35 -22.99 -33.47
CA ARG A 749 -5.32 -24.03 -33.86
C ARG A 749 -6.15 -23.47 -35.00
N ASP A 750 -6.35 -24.29 -36.04
CA ASP A 750 -7.37 -23.99 -37.03
C ASP A 750 -8.70 -23.88 -36.27
N PRO A 751 -9.44 -22.76 -36.37
CA PRO A 751 -10.77 -22.70 -35.78
C PRO A 751 -11.50 -23.98 -36.21
N GLN A 752 -12.20 -24.65 -35.28
CA GLN A 752 -13.04 -25.79 -35.66
C GLN A 752 -13.80 -25.35 -36.90
N ALA A 753 -13.57 -26.05 -38.03
CA ALA A 753 -13.99 -25.59 -39.34
C ALA A 753 -15.36 -24.95 -39.18
N ALA A 754 -15.47 -23.64 -39.44
CA ALA A 754 -16.75 -23.09 -39.77
C ALA A 754 -17.25 -24.06 -40.87
N PRO A 755 -18.29 -24.88 -40.61
CA PRO A 755 -18.81 -25.72 -41.66
C PRO A 755 -19.13 -24.74 -42.76
N ASP A 756 -18.54 -24.93 -43.95
CA ASP A 756 -18.49 -24.01 -45.10
C ASP A 756 -19.15 -22.70 -44.75
N ILE A 757 -18.35 -21.65 -44.50
CA ILE A 757 -18.88 -20.28 -44.36
C ILE A 757 -20.06 -20.23 -45.32
N PRO A 758 -21.34 -20.22 -44.86
CA PRO A 758 -22.35 -19.77 -45.78
C PRO A 758 -21.78 -18.40 -46.11
N GLU A 759 -21.38 -18.20 -47.38
CA GLU A 759 -21.19 -16.85 -47.94
C GLU A 759 -22.10 -15.99 -47.10
N GLN A 760 -21.53 -15.03 -46.34
CA GLN A 760 -22.34 -14.16 -45.49
C GLN A 760 -23.59 -13.90 -46.31
N GLY A 761 -24.74 -14.45 -45.90
CA GLY A 761 -25.88 -14.51 -46.82
C GLY A 761 -25.99 -13.10 -47.36
N PRO A 762 -25.86 -12.91 -48.69
CA PRO A 762 -25.25 -11.73 -49.30
C PRO A 762 -25.68 -10.52 -48.51
N ALA A 763 -24.72 -9.72 -48.02
CA ALA A 763 -25.00 -8.51 -47.23
C ALA A 763 -26.30 -7.91 -47.77
N PRO A 764 -27.37 -7.86 -46.94
CA PRO A 764 -28.76 -7.95 -47.39
C PRO A 764 -28.91 -7.15 -48.68
N THR A 765 -29.23 -7.83 -49.80
CA THR A 765 -29.19 -7.23 -51.15
C THR A 765 -29.73 -5.82 -51.09
N GLN A 766 -28.83 -4.85 -51.08
CA GLN A 766 -29.21 -3.45 -51.09
C GLN A 766 -29.70 -3.19 -52.51
N ASP A 767 -30.86 -2.55 -52.65
CA ASP A 767 -31.38 -2.21 -53.97
C ASP A 767 -30.28 -1.47 -54.75
N ALA A 768 -29.97 -1.96 -55.95
CA ALA A 768 -28.91 -1.36 -56.77
C ALA A 768 -29.22 0.12 -56.97
N ILE A 769 -28.39 0.99 -56.39
CA ILE A 769 -28.60 2.44 -56.43
C ILE A 769 -28.50 2.86 -57.90
N THR A 770 -29.60 3.36 -58.43
CA THR A 770 -29.66 3.73 -59.85
C THR A 770 -28.74 4.93 -60.13
N PRO A 771 -28.20 5.08 -61.35
CA PRO A 771 -27.40 6.26 -61.72
C PRO A 771 -28.09 7.60 -61.44
N ALA A 772 -29.44 7.65 -61.50
CA ALA A 772 -30.22 8.83 -61.15
C ALA A 772 -30.20 9.14 -59.64
N GLN A 773 -30.23 8.12 -58.79
CA GLN A 773 -30.09 8.29 -57.34
C GLN A 773 -28.67 8.73 -56.96
N LEU A 774 -27.64 8.17 -57.61
CA LEU A 774 -26.25 8.59 -57.40
C LEU A 774 -26.01 10.06 -57.76
N GLN A 775 -26.66 10.57 -58.82
CA GLN A 775 -26.60 12.00 -59.17
C GLN A 775 -27.21 12.90 -58.09
N GLY A 776 -28.22 12.42 -57.37
CA GLY A 776 -28.87 13.15 -56.27
C GLY A 776 -28.01 13.29 -55.01
N LEU A 777 -27.02 12.40 -54.82
CA LEU A 777 -26.11 12.42 -53.66
C LEU A 777 -25.04 13.51 -53.77
N LEU A 778 -24.61 13.85 -55.00
CA LEU A 778 -23.62 14.89 -55.22
C LEU A 778 -24.10 16.23 -54.63
N LEU A 779 -23.21 17.07 -54.12
CA LEU A 779 -23.49 18.42 -53.58
C LEU A 779 -23.46 19.52 -54.64
N ASP A 780 -24.48 20.38 -54.64
CA ASP A 780 -24.59 21.50 -55.58
C ASP A 780 -23.59 22.64 -55.25
N PRO A 781 -23.43 23.64 -56.13
CA PRO A 781 -22.48 24.75 -55.88
C PRO A 781 -22.71 25.50 -54.56
N ASN A 782 -23.95 25.60 -54.09
CA ASN A 782 -24.25 26.33 -52.86
C ASN A 782 -23.85 25.53 -51.62
N ALA A 783 -24.13 24.22 -51.62
CA ALA A 783 -23.73 23.31 -50.56
C ALA A 783 -22.20 23.23 -50.45
N VAL A 784 -21.48 23.09 -51.56
CA VAL A 784 -20.01 23.13 -51.55
C VAL A 784 -19.48 24.52 -51.19
N GLY A 785 -20.17 25.59 -51.60
CA GLY A 785 -19.87 26.97 -51.23
C GLY A 785 -19.88 27.24 -49.72
N SER A 786 -20.60 26.42 -48.93
CA SER A 786 -20.58 26.51 -47.47
C SER A 786 -19.27 26.03 -46.84
N VAL A 787 -18.53 25.17 -47.53
CA VAL A 787 -17.22 24.61 -47.12
C VAL A 787 -16.08 25.38 -47.80
N MET A 788 -16.25 25.67 -49.09
CA MET A 788 -15.29 26.41 -49.92
C MET A 788 -15.96 27.66 -50.47
N ALA A 789 -15.84 28.79 -49.77
CA ALA A 789 -16.50 30.04 -50.14
C ALA A 789 -16.17 30.50 -51.58
N ALA A 790 -14.98 30.18 -52.10
CA ALA A 790 -14.58 30.45 -53.49
C ALA A 790 -15.45 29.73 -54.53
N LEU A 791 -16.20 28.69 -54.15
CA LEU A 791 -17.11 27.95 -55.03
C LEU A 791 -18.59 28.36 -54.84
N ALA A 792 -18.87 29.38 -54.03
CA ALA A 792 -20.21 29.94 -53.90
C ALA A 792 -20.62 30.59 -55.23
N GLY A 793 -21.54 29.94 -55.97
CA GLY A 793 -21.92 30.35 -57.33
C GLY A 793 -21.07 29.73 -58.44
N ALA A 794 -20.30 28.68 -58.14
CA ALA A 794 -19.56 27.89 -59.13
C ALA A 794 -20.46 27.32 -60.23
N THR A 795 -19.86 27.09 -61.40
CA THR A 795 -20.53 26.38 -62.49
C THR A 795 -20.44 24.88 -62.25
N ALA A 796 -21.58 24.18 -62.34
CA ALA A 796 -21.65 22.73 -62.20
C ALA A 796 -21.64 22.07 -63.58
N GLN A 797 -20.67 21.18 -63.80
CA GLN A 797 -20.60 20.36 -65.01
C GLN A 797 -20.72 18.88 -64.64
N PRO A 798 -21.70 18.14 -65.20
CA PRO A 798 -21.73 16.70 -65.03
C PRO A 798 -20.51 16.07 -65.67
N LEU A 799 -19.86 15.14 -64.96
CA LEU A 799 -18.73 14.38 -65.49
C LEU A 799 -19.27 13.03 -65.96
N SER A 800 -19.40 12.86 -67.27
CA SER A 800 -19.83 11.60 -67.91
C SER A 800 -18.66 10.79 -68.48
N GLN A 801 -17.44 11.33 -68.47
CA GLN A 801 -16.26 10.70 -69.05
C GLN A 801 -15.27 10.31 -67.96
N PHE A 802 -15.06 9.00 -67.85
CA PHE A 802 -14.03 8.40 -67.02
C PHE A 802 -12.72 8.39 -67.79
N GLY A 803 -11.67 8.91 -67.18
CA GLY A 803 -10.38 9.09 -67.82
C GLY A 803 -9.54 7.82 -67.81
N THR A 804 -9.10 7.34 -68.96
CA THR A 804 -8.09 6.27 -69.05
C THR A 804 -6.70 6.88 -69.21
N ALA A 805 -6.01 7.12 -68.09
CA ALA A 805 -4.55 6.97 -67.90
C ALA A 805 -4.09 7.70 -66.62
N THR A 806 -3.89 6.96 -65.54
CA THR A 806 -2.93 7.36 -64.50
C THR A 806 -1.59 6.75 -64.90
N VAL A 807 -0.56 7.56 -65.10
CA VAL A 807 0.82 7.05 -65.24
C VAL A 807 1.38 6.95 -63.83
N THR A 808 1.16 5.80 -63.21
CA THR A 808 1.69 5.45 -61.89
C THR A 808 3.02 4.70 -62.02
N PRO A 809 4.04 5.04 -61.22
CA PRO A 809 5.23 4.20 -61.06
C PRO A 809 4.86 2.75 -60.66
N PRO A 810 5.70 1.74 -60.95
CA PRO A 810 5.41 0.33 -60.61
C PRO A 810 5.17 0.09 -59.11
N GLU A 811 5.84 0.85 -58.24
CA GLU A 811 5.61 0.84 -56.79
C GLU A 811 4.26 1.38 -56.34
N CYS A 812 3.50 2.05 -57.22
CA CYS A 812 2.19 2.64 -56.97
C CYS A 812 1.02 1.77 -57.45
N THR A 813 1.23 0.45 -57.54
CA THR A 813 0.28 -0.53 -58.08
C THR A 813 -0.98 -0.62 -57.19
N GLY A 814 -1.96 0.24 -57.48
CA GLY A 814 -3.22 0.35 -56.73
C GLY A 814 -3.73 1.78 -56.57
N ALA A 815 -2.86 2.79 -56.69
CA ALA A 815 -3.26 4.20 -56.61
C ALA A 815 -4.00 4.66 -57.88
N ALA A 816 -5.30 4.89 -57.80
CA ALA A 816 -6.12 5.37 -58.91
C ALA A 816 -6.59 6.79 -58.66
N ASP A 817 -6.65 7.68 -59.65
CA ASP A 817 -7.27 9.02 -59.49
C ASP A 817 -8.82 8.97 -59.51
N ALA A 818 -9.46 10.00 -58.96
CA ALA A 818 -10.92 10.10 -58.91
C ALA A 818 -11.52 10.06 -60.33
N GLY A 819 -12.42 9.11 -60.58
CA GLY A 819 -13.05 8.94 -61.90
C GLY A 819 -12.27 8.13 -62.95
N ASN A 820 -11.25 7.35 -62.56
CA ASN A 820 -10.55 6.43 -63.48
C ASN A 820 -11.32 5.11 -63.72
N THR A 821 -11.85 4.90 -64.93
CA THR A 821 -12.64 3.73 -65.32
C THR A 821 -11.93 2.40 -65.17
N ALA A 822 -10.63 2.34 -65.46
CA ALA A 822 -9.88 1.08 -65.44
C ALA A 822 -9.76 0.53 -64.01
N SER A 823 -9.67 1.43 -63.03
CA SER A 823 -9.57 1.08 -61.60
C SER A 823 -10.92 0.67 -61.01
N TYR A 824 -12.02 1.31 -61.42
CA TYR A 824 -13.35 0.87 -61.00
C TYR A 824 -13.76 -0.46 -61.68
N ALA A 825 -13.41 -0.64 -62.97
CA ALA A 825 -13.76 -1.85 -63.73
C ALA A 825 -13.11 -3.14 -63.19
N ALA A 826 -11.92 -3.06 -62.60
CA ALA A 826 -11.27 -4.18 -61.94
C ALA A 826 -12.02 -4.64 -60.67
N SER A 827 -12.86 -3.77 -60.11
CA SER A 827 -13.44 -3.89 -58.76
C SER A 827 -14.96 -4.15 -58.77
N GLY A 828 -15.58 -4.27 -59.94
CA GLY A 828 -16.97 -4.74 -60.09
C GLY A 828 -18.09 -3.75 -59.70
N PHE A 829 -17.88 -2.43 -59.82
CA PHE A 829 -18.91 -1.43 -59.49
C PHE A 829 -20.21 -1.58 -60.31
N THR A 830 -21.36 -1.20 -59.73
CA THR A 830 -22.71 -1.33 -60.31
C THR A 830 -23.26 -0.04 -60.92
N GLY A 831 -22.69 1.11 -60.55
CA GLY A 831 -23.11 2.43 -61.05
C GLY A 831 -22.26 3.54 -60.47
N VAL A 832 -22.18 4.68 -61.16
CA VAL A 832 -21.33 5.81 -60.76
C VAL A 832 -21.90 7.13 -61.28
N ALA A 833 -21.73 8.20 -60.51
CA ALA A 833 -22.04 9.57 -60.92
C ALA A 833 -20.88 10.50 -60.54
N GLY A 834 -20.59 11.49 -61.41
CA GLY A 834 -19.54 12.46 -61.18
C GLY A 834 -19.99 13.90 -61.48
N ARG A 835 -19.45 14.87 -60.74
CA ARG A 835 -19.66 16.31 -60.99
C ARG A 835 -18.41 17.11 -60.68
N ARG A 836 -18.10 18.06 -61.56
CA ARG A 836 -17.08 19.08 -61.38
C ARG A 836 -17.73 20.41 -61.05
N LEU A 837 -17.21 21.09 -60.03
CA LEU A 837 -17.54 22.47 -59.68
C LEU A 837 -16.30 23.32 -59.88
N THR A 838 -16.41 24.39 -60.66
CA THR A 838 -15.30 25.31 -60.95
C THR A 838 -15.67 26.73 -60.59
N ASP A 839 -14.77 27.42 -59.89
CA ASP A 839 -14.91 28.84 -59.55
C ASP A 839 -14.96 29.70 -60.84
N PRO A 840 -15.92 30.63 -60.98
CA PRO A 840 -15.97 31.52 -62.14
C PRO A 840 -14.80 32.51 -62.19
N GLY A 841 -14.17 32.81 -61.05
CA GLY A 841 -13.08 33.78 -60.92
C GLY A 841 -11.68 33.20 -61.17
N ASP A 842 -11.43 31.96 -60.74
CA ASP A 842 -10.18 31.24 -60.93
C ASP A 842 -10.44 29.78 -61.38
N PRO A 843 -10.15 29.42 -62.65
CA PRO A 843 -10.36 28.07 -63.16
C PRO A 843 -9.45 27.00 -62.52
N ARG A 844 -8.50 27.41 -61.66
CA ARG A 844 -7.65 26.50 -60.89
C ARG A 844 -8.30 26.04 -59.58
N VAL A 845 -9.36 26.71 -59.11
CA VAL A 845 -10.13 26.30 -57.94
C VAL A 845 -11.26 25.38 -58.40
N VAL A 846 -11.13 24.09 -58.09
CA VAL A 846 -12.04 23.06 -58.59
C VAL A 846 -12.33 22.01 -57.52
N VAL A 847 -13.57 21.53 -57.47
CA VAL A 847 -13.99 20.37 -56.67
C VAL A 847 -14.61 19.33 -57.60
N ASP A 848 -13.98 18.17 -57.66
CA ASP A 848 -14.48 16.97 -58.32
C ASP A 848 -15.09 16.04 -57.29
N GLN A 849 -16.34 15.64 -57.51
CA GLN A 849 -17.08 14.71 -56.66
C GLN A 849 -17.45 13.49 -57.48
N TYR A 850 -17.13 12.30 -56.97
CA TYR A 850 -17.54 11.02 -57.54
C TYR A 850 -18.19 10.15 -56.47
N VAL A 851 -19.28 9.50 -56.85
CA VAL A 851 -19.98 8.54 -55.99
C VAL A 851 -20.21 7.27 -56.81
N SER A 852 -19.70 6.15 -56.32
CA SER A 852 -19.72 4.85 -56.99
C SER A 852 -20.42 3.82 -56.10
N SER A 853 -21.42 3.14 -56.65
CA SER A 853 -22.09 2.01 -56.00
C SER A 853 -21.43 0.68 -56.35
N PHE A 854 -21.42 -0.24 -55.40
CA PHE A 854 -20.90 -1.59 -55.51
C PHE A 854 -22.01 -2.62 -55.22
N PRO A 855 -21.82 -3.88 -55.62
CA PRO A 855 -22.80 -4.95 -55.40
C PRO A 855 -23.19 -5.11 -53.91
N ASP A 856 -22.23 -4.89 -53.01
CA ASP A 856 -22.39 -4.98 -51.56
C ASP A 856 -21.34 -4.12 -50.82
N ALA A 857 -21.48 -4.03 -49.50
CA ALA A 857 -20.57 -3.25 -48.65
C ALA A 857 -19.15 -3.85 -48.58
N ASP A 858 -19.01 -5.17 -48.75
CA ASP A 858 -17.72 -5.84 -48.73
C ASP A 858 -16.89 -5.48 -49.97
N ALA A 859 -17.52 -5.45 -51.15
CA ALA A 859 -16.90 -5.01 -52.40
C ALA A 859 -16.46 -3.53 -52.34
N ALA A 860 -17.25 -2.67 -51.70
CA ALA A 860 -16.88 -1.27 -51.46
C ALA A 860 -15.68 -1.15 -50.49
N ALA A 861 -15.65 -1.95 -49.42
CA ALA A 861 -14.55 -1.99 -48.46
C ALA A 861 -13.23 -2.52 -49.07
N ILE A 862 -13.30 -3.57 -49.91
CA ILE A 862 -12.14 -4.11 -50.63
C ILE A 862 -11.53 -3.03 -51.54
N TYR A 863 -12.37 -2.31 -52.29
CA TYR A 863 -11.91 -1.22 -53.16
C TYR A 863 -11.20 -0.11 -52.35
N GLN A 864 -11.74 0.24 -51.20
CA GLN A 864 -11.15 1.24 -50.31
C GLN A 864 -9.77 0.80 -49.78
N ASP A 865 -9.63 -0.45 -49.34
CA ASP A 865 -8.37 -1.01 -48.85
C ASP A 865 -7.31 -1.03 -49.96
N GLU A 866 -7.67 -1.36 -51.19
CA GLU A 866 -6.76 -1.29 -52.34
C GLU A 866 -6.27 0.14 -52.61
N GLN A 867 -7.16 1.13 -52.53
CA GLN A 867 -6.79 2.54 -52.68
C GLN A 867 -5.89 3.02 -51.55
N ILE A 868 -6.16 2.65 -50.29
CA ILE A 868 -5.32 3.02 -49.15
C ILE A 868 -3.89 2.51 -49.35
N ASN A 869 -3.75 1.22 -49.64
CA ASN A 869 -2.45 0.58 -49.81
C ASN A 869 -1.69 1.16 -51.02
N GLY A 870 -2.39 1.39 -52.13
CA GLY A 870 -1.82 1.98 -53.34
C GLY A 870 -1.29 3.40 -53.11
N TRP A 871 -2.08 4.27 -52.49
CA TRP A 871 -1.68 5.67 -52.25
C TRP A 871 -0.63 5.81 -51.15
N GLN A 872 -0.63 4.92 -50.15
CA GLN A 872 0.46 4.86 -49.16
C GLN A 872 1.80 4.55 -49.81
N ALA A 873 1.83 3.58 -50.73
CA ALA A 873 3.03 3.21 -51.48
C ALA A 873 3.55 4.35 -52.39
N CYS A 874 2.68 5.29 -52.79
CA CYS A 874 3.05 6.45 -53.59
C CYS A 874 3.59 7.64 -52.81
N THR A 875 3.63 7.62 -51.48
CA THR A 875 4.05 8.78 -50.68
C THR A 875 5.45 9.23 -51.08
N GLY A 876 5.59 10.49 -51.53
CA GLY A 876 6.85 11.07 -51.98
C GLY A 876 7.23 10.80 -53.43
N THR A 877 6.40 10.11 -54.22
CA THR A 877 6.61 9.90 -55.66
C THR A 877 5.82 10.91 -56.50
N THR A 878 6.22 11.09 -57.76
CA THR A 878 5.49 11.92 -58.73
C THR A 878 4.59 11.04 -59.58
N VAL A 879 3.29 11.34 -59.61
CA VAL A 879 2.28 10.63 -60.41
C VAL A 879 1.75 11.52 -61.52
N GLY A 880 1.62 10.95 -62.73
CA GLY A 880 1.05 11.64 -63.88
C GLY A 880 -0.45 11.36 -64.00
N VAL A 881 -1.28 12.40 -64.05
CA VAL A 881 -2.74 12.31 -64.18
C VAL A 881 -3.19 13.07 -65.43
N GLY A 882 -3.84 12.39 -66.37
CA GLY A 882 -4.44 13.08 -67.51
C GLY A 882 -5.23 12.15 -68.42
N THR A 883 -6.06 12.76 -69.28
CA THR A 883 -6.89 12.03 -70.25
C THR A 883 -6.50 12.47 -71.66
N PRO A 884 -5.99 11.60 -72.53
CA PRO A 884 -5.70 11.97 -73.91
C PRO A 884 -6.97 12.53 -74.60
N PRO A 885 -6.89 13.64 -75.37
CA PRO A 885 -5.68 14.34 -75.82
C PRO A 885 -5.20 15.45 -74.89
N ALA A 886 -5.79 15.63 -73.71
CA ALA A 886 -5.35 16.63 -72.73
C ALA A 886 -3.96 16.27 -72.17
N ALA A 887 -3.17 17.31 -71.84
CA ALA A 887 -1.84 17.13 -71.28
C ALA A 887 -1.89 16.42 -69.92
N VAL A 888 -1.00 15.44 -69.71
CA VAL A 888 -0.82 14.74 -68.43
C VAL A 888 -0.20 15.72 -67.43
N ARG A 889 -0.93 16.00 -66.36
CA ARG A 889 -0.52 16.84 -65.24
C ARG A 889 0.29 16.02 -64.24
N GLN A 890 1.34 16.60 -63.67
CA GLN A 890 2.26 15.89 -62.76
C GLN A 890 2.01 16.35 -61.33
N PHE A 891 1.76 15.39 -60.43
CA PHE A 891 1.47 15.65 -59.02
C PHE A 891 2.53 14.99 -58.15
N VAL A 892 3.05 15.73 -57.16
CA VAL A 892 3.86 15.14 -56.09
C VAL A 892 2.92 14.68 -54.98
N VAL A 893 3.02 13.40 -54.60
CA VAL A 893 2.18 12.79 -53.56
C VAL A 893 2.75 13.09 -52.18
N GLY A 894 1.95 13.76 -51.34
CA GLY A 894 2.24 14.04 -49.94
C GLY A 894 1.91 12.86 -49.01
N PRO A 895 2.03 13.04 -47.68
CA PRO A 895 1.67 11.99 -46.72
C PRO A 895 0.21 11.58 -46.85
N SER A 896 -0.06 10.28 -46.75
CA SER A 896 -1.40 9.72 -46.69
C SER A 896 -1.76 9.35 -45.24
N ASN A 897 -2.94 9.77 -44.79
CA ASN A 897 -3.46 9.41 -43.47
C ASN A 897 -4.65 8.48 -43.61
N ASN A 898 -4.72 7.48 -42.72
CA ASN A 898 -5.85 6.57 -42.54
C ASN A 898 -6.32 6.66 -41.10
N GLU A 899 -7.21 7.61 -40.82
CA GLU A 899 -7.89 7.75 -39.53
C GLU A 899 -9.36 7.35 -39.73
N ASP A 900 -9.88 6.49 -38.84
CA ASP A 900 -11.27 6.01 -38.85
C ASP A 900 -11.76 5.39 -40.18
N GLY A 901 -10.86 4.72 -40.92
CA GLY A 901 -11.19 4.07 -42.18
C GLY A 901 -11.44 5.07 -43.33
N ARG A 902 -10.74 6.20 -43.33
CA ARG A 902 -10.85 7.27 -44.32
C ARG A 902 -9.48 7.55 -44.93
N LEU A 903 -9.38 7.53 -46.26
CA LEU A 903 -8.13 7.86 -46.94
C LEU A 903 -8.07 9.35 -47.24
N THR A 904 -7.03 10.03 -46.79
CA THR A 904 -6.73 11.40 -47.22
C THR A 904 -5.33 11.49 -47.82
N VAL A 905 -5.21 12.16 -48.97
CA VAL A 905 -3.95 12.31 -49.70
C VAL A 905 -3.80 13.76 -50.16
N SER A 906 -2.67 14.39 -49.84
CA SER A 906 -2.30 15.69 -50.39
C SER A 906 -1.54 15.52 -51.70
N LEU A 907 -1.91 16.29 -52.73
CA LEU A 907 -1.29 16.29 -54.04
C LEU A 907 -0.84 17.72 -54.36
N THR A 908 0.37 17.89 -54.89
CA THR A 908 0.88 19.23 -55.28
C THR A 908 1.21 19.26 -56.77
N GLU A 909 0.67 20.25 -57.50
CA GLU A 909 0.87 20.45 -58.95
C GLU A 909 1.30 21.90 -59.20
N ASP A 910 2.50 22.12 -59.75
CA ASP A 910 3.01 23.45 -60.15
C ASP A 910 2.81 24.58 -59.10
N GLY A 911 2.88 24.23 -57.81
CA GLY A 911 2.69 25.15 -56.67
C GLY A 911 1.25 25.27 -56.14
N ASN A 912 0.26 24.67 -56.79
CA ASN A 912 -1.10 24.52 -56.27
C ASN A 912 -1.24 23.27 -55.41
N ARG A 913 -2.01 23.39 -54.32
CA ARG A 913 -2.34 22.27 -53.43
C ARG A 913 -3.71 21.70 -53.78
N CYS A 914 -3.77 20.38 -53.83
CA CYS A 914 -5.00 19.62 -53.94
C CYS A 914 -5.06 18.62 -52.78
N GLN A 915 -6.26 18.39 -52.26
CA GLN A 915 -6.52 17.32 -51.30
C GLN A 915 -7.52 16.35 -51.91
N ARG A 916 -7.28 15.07 -51.70
CA ARG A 916 -8.22 14.01 -52.00
C ARG A 916 -8.68 13.32 -50.72
N ALA A 917 -9.97 13.02 -50.65
CA ALA A 917 -10.58 12.25 -49.58
C ALA A 917 -11.42 11.12 -50.19
N LEU A 918 -11.25 9.91 -49.67
CA LEU A 918 -12.02 8.72 -50.04
C LEU A 918 -12.64 8.08 -48.80
N LEU A 919 -13.95 7.87 -48.88
CA LEU A 919 -14.80 7.33 -47.82
C LEU A 919 -15.69 6.23 -48.37
N THR A 920 -16.06 5.28 -47.51
CA THR A 920 -17.09 4.29 -47.82
C THR A 920 -18.22 4.41 -46.83
N ASP A 921 -19.46 4.41 -47.32
CA ASP A 921 -20.66 4.28 -46.52
C ASP A 921 -21.61 3.28 -47.20
N SER A 922 -22.02 2.24 -46.47
CA SER A 922 -22.78 1.11 -47.02
C SER A 922 -22.09 0.49 -48.26
N ASN A 923 -22.81 0.29 -49.38
CA ASN A 923 -22.22 -0.18 -50.64
C ASN A 923 -21.76 0.96 -51.57
N VAL A 924 -21.54 2.17 -51.04
CA VAL A 924 -21.18 3.35 -51.82
C VAL A 924 -19.81 3.89 -51.41
N VAL A 925 -18.97 4.14 -52.40
CA VAL A 925 -17.68 4.82 -52.24
C VAL A 925 -17.81 6.26 -52.72
N ILE A 926 -17.39 7.18 -51.87
CA ILE A 926 -17.35 8.63 -52.11
C ILE A 926 -15.89 9.02 -52.32
N ASP A 927 -15.59 9.64 -53.45
CA ASP A 927 -14.24 10.08 -53.82
C ASP A 927 -14.28 11.55 -54.24
N VAL A 928 -13.65 12.39 -53.42
CA VAL A 928 -13.67 13.85 -53.59
C VAL A 928 -12.24 14.37 -53.73
N ARG A 929 -12.01 15.19 -54.76
CA ARG A 929 -10.79 15.95 -54.93
C ARG A 929 -11.09 17.45 -54.97
N ALA A 930 -10.45 18.20 -54.08
CA ALA A 930 -10.52 19.66 -54.03
C ALA A 930 -9.14 20.27 -54.33
N CYS A 931 -9.08 21.30 -55.16
CA CYS A 931 -7.85 22.01 -55.53
C CYS A 931 -8.03 23.53 -55.35
N GLY A 932 -7.02 24.22 -54.82
CA GLY A 932 -7.08 25.65 -54.54
C GLY A 932 -5.95 26.17 -53.64
N PRO A 933 -5.90 27.47 -53.36
CA PRO A 933 -4.79 28.10 -52.62
C PRO A 933 -4.74 27.75 -51.12
N ASP A 934 -5.84 27.28 -50.51
CA ASP A 934 -5.95 26.90 -49.08
C ASP A 934 -6.82 25.66 -48.89
N VAL A 935 -6.41 24.52 -49.46
CA VAL A 935 -7.14 23.25 -49.34
C VAL A 935 -6.58 22.39 -48.21
N ASP A 936 -6.95 22.71 -46.97
CA ASP A 936 -6.78 21.82 -45.82
C ASP A 936 -8.17 21.35 -45.34
N GLN A 937 -8.42 20.05 -45.36
CA GLN A 937 -9.65 19.36 -44.94
C GLN A 937 -10.93 19.58 -45.76
N GLN A 938 -10.97 20.53 -46.69
CA GLN A 938 -12.17 20.83 -47.51
C GLN A 938 -12.68 19.65 -48.34
N ALA A 939 -11.78 18.79 -48.87
CA ALA A 939 -12.21 17.59 -49.59
C ALA A 939 -12.88 16.56 -48.65
N THR A 940 -12.40 16.49 -47.40
CA THR A 940 -12.95 15.59 -46.37
C THR A 940 -14.33 16.06 -45.93
N ASP A 941 -14.50 17.36 -45.71
CA ASP A 941 -15.79 17.94 -45.30
C ASP A 941 -16.86 17.77 -46.38
N VAL A 942 -16.50 17.94 -47.66
CA VAL A 942 -17.40 17.66 -48.78
C VAL A 942 -17.75 16.17 -48.85
N ALA A 943 -16.78 15.27 -48.65
CA ALA A 943 -17.04 13.83 -48.64
C ALA A 943 -17.96 13.41 -47.48
N VAL A 944 -17.78 13.98 -46.28
CA VAL A 944 -18.66 13.74 -45.11
C VAL A 944 -20.07 14.24 -45.37
N GLN A 945 -20.24 15.43 -45.95
CA GLN A 945 -21.57 15.94 -46.31
C GLN A 945 -22.29 15.09 -47.36
N ILE A 946 -21.54 14.41 -48.24
CA ILE A 946 -22.12 13.42 -49.16
C ILE A 946 -22.51 12.15 -48.39
N ALA A 947 -21.66 11.66 -47.48
CA ALA A 947 -21.95 10.49 -46.65
C ALA A 947 -23.19 10.70 -45.77
N ASP A 948 -23.33 11.88 -45.16
CA ASP A 948 -24.52 12.26 -44.36
C ASP A 948 -25.84 12.25 -45.18
N LYS A 949 -25.78 12.30 -46.51
CA LYS A 949 -26.95 12.14 -47.39
C LYS A 949 -27.26 10.68 -47.72
N ILE A 950 -26.32 9.77 -47.48
CA ILE A 950 -26.46 8.32 -47.70
C ILE A 950 -27.07 7.66 -46.47
N SER A 951 -26.58 8.03 -45.27
CA SER A 951 -27.14 7.65 -43.96
C SER A 951 -28.54 8.19 -43.74
#